data_AF-A0A174K6Z3-F1
#
_entry.id   AF-A0A174K6Z3-F1
#
_cell.length_a   1.000
_cell.length_b   1.000
_cell.length_c   1.000
_cell.angle_alpha   90.00
_cell.angle_beta   90.00
_cell.angle_gamma   90.00
#
_symmetry.space_group_name_H-M   'P 1'
#
loop_
_entity.id
_entity.type
_entity.pdbx_description
1 polymer ?
#
loop_
_entity_poly.entity_id
_entity_poly.type
_entity_poly.pdbx_seq_one_letter_code
_entity_poly.pdbx_strand_id
1 'polypeptide(L)'
;MTGFMLYQKLNGKWRDDKMSDKYQNTELIPEERAAYLLEELSLDEKVAQLNCVFPFDKASYDFAGINEQTKHGIGQVSTLEMRRMESLDEVVRWQRKVQRIVMENSPHRIPAIFHMEGLCGAFIQDSTSFPSGIGRGAGWNPKLEEKIAEIVSRQEAACGITHVFAPVLDISRDSRMGRQGETYGEDPVLTASLGSAYTKGCQKYETAGRRTESVAKHFLAFHNSAAGIHGANSDTPERLLEEIYGKPFQAAITEAGLRGIMPCYCLINGEPASASHHLLTELLREEMGFDGLCVSDYGAINNAFMFQGIGETKEETGLLCLEAGMDMELPSVEGYGEAFKNLFASGRADMDILDRAVKRVLTAKFRMGLFEHPFALEGEELRRVFMNKKDKEISLQSAKESMVLIKNNGVLPIQKSVKKIALIGPHADSPRKFFGGYTHMCMMESTYAIANSIAGVSGSENVDNKEIVTVPGTNIQSDETPEFDVILKRQKPDCRSILEELKAQMPDAEIRYAYGYPIAGADQSGYARALEIAEDADIVILTLGGKHGTCSMASMGEGVDATNINLPECQDAFIRKAAKLGKPLIGVHFDGRPISSDAADAHLDAILEAWNPSEMGAEAVVSTLLGRYNPGGKMPVTTAYTSGQIPIYYNHPHNSAWHQTGSIGFLNYVDMPHTPRYYFGHGLSYTKFEYSNLQLSKDCIMPTESIRIQCDVENTGEYKGDEVVQLYLKDIHASMARPVKELAGFKRITLVPGEKKKVIFEIKASQLAFLDRRMKWKIEKGTIEAEIGGSSEDIRLSGAFEIVENGWVAGRDRAFYADVTVE
;
A
#
# COMPACT_ATOMS: atom_id res chain seq x y z
N MET A 1 11.69 -12.41 -37.58
CA MET A 1 10.79 -13.58 -37.46
C MET A 1 10.61 -13.80 -35.97
N THR A 2 9.43 -13.50 -35.42
CA THR A 2 9.16 -13.61 -33.98
C THR A 2 9.34 -15.05 -33.50
N GLY A 3 9.71 -15.26 -32.23
CA GLY A 3 9.93 -16.59 -31.66
C GLY A 3 8.74 -17.54 -31.83
N PHE A 4 7.52 -16.99 -31.89
CA PHE A 4 6.29 -17.72 -32.18
C PHE A 4 6.24 -18.32 -33.59
N MET A 5 6.64 -17.56 -34.62
CA MET A 5 6.71 -18.08 -35.99
C MET A 5 7.80 -19.14 -36.15
N LEU A 6 8.93 -19.03 -35.42
CA LEU A 6 9.99 -20.04 -35.45
C LEU A 6 9.56 -21.33 -34.72
N TYR A 7 8.80 -21.20 -33.62
CA TYR A 7 8.23 -22.33 -32.88
C TYR A 7 7.17 -23.08 -33.70
N GLN A 8 6.26 -22.36 -34.38
CA GLN A 8 5.30 -22.98 -35.30
C GLN A 8 5.97 -23.69 -36.48
N LYS A 9 7.12 -23.18 -36.95
CA LYS A 9 7.84 -23.76 -38.10
C LYS A 9 8.64 -25.02 -37.73
N LEU A 10 9.08 -25.16 -36.48
CA LEU A 10 9.93 -26.28 -36.03
C LEU A 10 9.13 -27.52 -35.59
N ASN A 11 7.84 -27.39 -35.24
CA ASN A 11 7.07 -28.48 -34.62
C ASN A 11 5.88 -29.05 -35.42
N GLY A 12 5.71 -28.70 -36.69
CA GLY A 12 4.76 -29.37 -37.61
C GLY A 12 3.27 -29.10 -37.32
N LYS A 13 2.52 -28.60 -38.30
CA LYS A 13 1.07 -28.29 -38.31
C LYS A 13 0.24 -28.88 -37.13
N TRP A 14 -0.15 -28.01 -36.19
CA TRP A 14 -1.02 -28.28 -35.03
C TRP A 14 -2.38 -27.55 -35.12
N ARG A 15 -3.06 -27.52 -36.28
CA ARG A 15 -4.33 -26.80 -36.41
C ARG A 15 -5.34 -27.51 -37.31
N ASP A 16 -6.60 -27.42 -36.91
CA ASP A 16 -7.78 -27.75 -37.72
C ASP A 16 -8.10 -26.53 -38.63
N ASP A 17 -8.36 -26.76 -39.91
CA ASP A 17 -8.47 -25.71 -40.96
C ASP A 17 -9.74 -24.81 -40.82
N LYS A 18 -10.46 -24.87 -39.68
CA LYS A 18 -11.76 -24.21 -39.45
C LYS A 18 -11.77 -23.03 -38.47
N MET A 19 -10.69 -22.77 -37.72
CA MET A 19 -10.66 -21.65 -36.75
C MET A 19 -10.27 -20.33 -37.43
N SER A 20 -10.86 -19.18 -37.03
CA SER A 20 -10.60 -17.92 -37.72
C SER A 20 -9.25 -17.32 -37.32
N ASP A 21 -8.52 -16.79 -38.30
CA ASP A 21 -7.24 -16.10 -38.07
C ASP A 21 -7.41 -14.68 -37.49
N LYS A 22 -8.65 -14.26 -37.19
CA LYS A 22 -8.97 -12.86 -36.85
C LYS A 22 -8.48 -12.45 -35.46
N TYR A 23 -8.69 -13.28 -34.43
CA TYR A 23 -8.23 -12.93 -33.08
C TYR A 23 -6.70 -12.94 -32.92
N GLN A 24 -5.98 -13.55 -33.87
CA GLN A 24 -4.51 -13.53 -33.93
C GLN A 24 -3.94 -12.33 -34.69
N ASN A 25 -4.80 -11.51 -35.33
CA ASN A 25 -4.35 -10.32 -36.03
C ASN A 25 -3.95 -9.23 -35.04
N THR A 26 -2.64 -8.98 -34.93
CA THR A 26 -2.05 -7.97 -34.04
C THR A 26 -2.32 -6.53 -34.47
N GLU A 27 -2.89 -6.31 -35.67
CA GLU A 27 -3.31 -4.98 -36.14
C GLU A 27 -4.68 -4.55 -35.59
N LEU A 28 -5.45 -5.48 -35.00
CA LEU A 28 -6.74 -5.17 -34.37
C LEU A 28 -6.53 -4.76 -32.91
N ILE A 29 -7.44 -3.93 -32.39
CA ILE A 29 -7.41 -3.55 -30.97
C ILE A 29 -7.80 -4.74 -30.07
N PRO A 30 -7.35 -4.78 -28.81
CA PRO A 30 -7.64 -5.86 -27.87
C PRO A 30 -9.11 -6.28 -27.79
N GLU A 31 -10.04 -5.31 -27.82
CA GLU A 31 -11.47 -5.51 -27.69
C GLU A 31 -12.08 -6.24 -28.89
N GLU A 32 -11.58 -5.97 -30.11
CA GLU A 32 -12.01 -6.64 -31.34
C GLU A 32 -11.51 -8.08 -31.38
N ARG A 33 -10.24 -8.29 -30.99
CA ARG A 33 -9.64 -9.63 -30.89
C ARG A 33 -10.38 -10.47 -29.85
N ALA A 34 -10.73 -9.89 -28.71
CA ALA A 34 -11.53 -10.53 -27.68
C ALA A 34 -12.93 -10.92 -28.17
N ALA A 35 -13.60 -10.05 -28.93
CA ALA A 35 -14.91 -10.36 -29.51
C ALA A 35 -14.85 -11.54 -30.48
N TYR A 36 -13.86 -11.57 -31.39
CA TYR A 36 -13.70 -12.69 -32.31
C TYR A 36 -13.40 -14.00 -31.59
N LEU A 37 -12.53 -13.98 -30.57
CA LEU A 37 -12.22 -15.19 -29.82
C LEU A 37 -13.44 -15.69 -29.02
N LEU A 38 -14.22 -14.78 -28.42
CA LEU A 38 -15.40 -15.12 -27.65
C LEU A 38 -16.45 -15.90 -28.46
N GLU A 39 -16.62 -15.57 -29.75
CA GLU A 39 -17.53 -16.27 -30.66
C GLU A 39 -17.14 -17.75 -30.89
N GLU A 40 -15.85 -18.08 -30.73
CA GLU A 40 -15.31 -19.43 -30.94
C GLU A 40 -15.27 -20.28 -29.66
N LEU A 41 -15.37 -19.65 -28.47
CA LEU A 41 -15.21 -20.36 -27.20
C LEU A 41 -16.37 -21.30 -26.86
N SER A 42 -16.02 -22.51 -26.44
CA SER A 42 -16.94 -23.41 -25.75
C SER A 42 -17.37 -22.84 -24.39
N LEU A 43 -18.51 -23.32 -23.86
CA LEU A 43 -18.96 -22.93 -22.52
C LEU A 43 -17.93 -23.29 -21.43
N ASP A 44 -17.23 -24.42 -21.59
CA ASP A 44 -16.16 -24.84 -20.68
C ASP A 44 -14.97 -23.85 -20.70
N GLU A 45 -14.54 -23.42 -21.88
CA GLU A 45 -13.47 -22.41 -22.01
C GLU A 45 -13.90 -21.05 -21.46
N LYS A 46 -15.15 -20.64 -21.67
CA LYS A 46 -15.72 -19.40 -21.11
C LYS A 46 -15.64 -19.39 -19.58
N VAL A 47 -16.15 -20.42 -18.91
CA VAL A 47 -16.11 -20.51 -17.45
C VAL A 47 -14.67 -20.63 -16.94
N ALA A 48 -13.79 -21.36 -17.65
CA ALA A 48 -12.38 -21.43 -17.29
C ALA A 48 -11.68 -20.06 -17.28
N GLN A 49 -12.09 -19.11 -18.13
CA GLN A 49 -11.51 -17.76 -18.14
C GLN A 49 -11.84 -16.92 -16.90
N LEU A 50 -12.89 -17.24 -16.15
CA LEU A 50 -13.26 -16.51 -14.94
C LEU A 50 -12.54 -17.03 -13.68
N ASN A 51 -11.81 -18.14 -13.81
CA ASN A 51 -11.26 -18.88 -12.69
C ASN A 51 -9.75 -18.68 -12.51
N CYS A 52 -9.28 -19.03 -11.32
CA CYS A 52 -7.86 -19.08 -10.97
C CYS A 52 -7.45 -20.48 -10.50
N VAL A 53 -6.20 -20.84 -10.75
CA VAL A 53 -5.53 -21.97 -10.10
C VAL A 53 -4.48 -21.46 -9.12
N PHE A 54 -4.39 -22.10 -7.95
CA PHE A 54 -3.43 -21.76 -6.90
C PHE A 54 -2.52 -22.95 -6.57
N PRO A 55 -1.42 -23.13 -7.31
CA PRO A 55 -0.45 -24.18 -7.01
C PRO A 55 0.37 -23.81 -5.76
N PHE A 56 -0.14 -24.18 -4.58
CA PHE A 56 0.42 -23.82 -3.27
C PHE A 56 1.15 -24.99 -2.61
N ASP A 57 2.22 -24.70 -1.87
CA ASP A 57 3.06 -25.69 -1.17
C ASP A 57 3.43 -26.89 -2.08
N LYS A 58 3.17 -28.14 -1.67
CA LYS A 58 3.50 -29.35 -2.45
C LYS A 58 2.77 -29.40 -3.80
N ALA A 59 1.59 -28.78 -3.93
CA ALA A 59 0.84 -28.75 -5.17
C ALA A 59 1.51 -27.86 -6.26
N SER A 60 2.44 -26.98 -5.88
CA SER A 60 3.19 -26.15 -6.83
C SER A 60 3.98 -26.96 -7.86
N TYR A 61 4.45 -28.15 -7.49
CA TYR A 61 5.18 -29.06 -8.37
C TYR A 61 4.34 -30.24 -8.88
N ASP A 62 3.07 -30.34 -8.48
CA ASP A 62 2.13 -31.32 -9.03
C ASP A 62 1.57 -30.84 -10.38
N PHE A 63 2.41 -30.94 -11.40
CA PHE A 63 2.04 -30.55 -12.76
C PHE A 63 0.89 -31.38 -13.34
N ALA A 64 0.66 -32.60 -12.85
CA ALA A 64 -0.49 -33.41 -13.26
C ALA A 64 -1.79 -32.86 -12.66
N GLY A 65 -1.77 -32.50 -11.38
CA GLY A 65 -2.88 -31.80 -10.72
C GLY A 65 -3.17 -30.44 -11.34
N ILE A 66 -2.13 -29.65 -11.67
CA ILE A 66 -2.30 -28.39 -12.42
C ILE A 66 -2.91 -28.65 -13.80
N ASN A 67 -2.47 -29.69 -14.50
CA ASN A 67 -3.04 -30.06 -15.80
C ASN A 67 -4.53 -30.39 -15.71
N GLU A 68 -4.95 -31.17 -14.71
CA GLU A 68 -6.36 -31.51 -14.51
C GLU A 68 -7.21 -30.28 -14.16
N GLN A 69 -6.73 -29.42 -13.26
CA GLN A 69 -7.42 -28.19 -12.87
C GLN A 69 -7.55 -27.17 -14.01
N THR A 70 -6.68 -27.27 -15.02
CA THR A 70 -6.62 -26.34 -16.16
C THR A 70 -7.00 -27.01 -17.48
N LYS A 71 -7.73 -28.13 -17.45
CA LYS A 71 -8.06 -28.95 -18.64
C LYS A 71 -8.86 -28.24 -19.75
N HIS A 72 -9.43 -27.07 -19.45
CA HIS A 72 -10.14 -26.21 -20.40
C HIS A 72 -9.42 -24.85 -20.57
N GLY A 73 -8.14 -24.77 -20.21
CA GLY A 73 -7.42 -23.52 -19.96
C GLY A 73 -7.72 -22.96 -18.56
N ILE A 74 -7.28 -21.73 -18.30
CA ILE A 74 -7.59 -20.99 -17.07
C ILE A 74 -7.48 -19.47 -17.30
N GLY A 75 -8.23 -18.69 -16.53
CA GLY A 75 -8.14 -17.23 -16.50
C GLY A 75 -6.83 -16.76 -15.92
N GLN A 76 -6.59 -17.13 -14.66
CA GLN A 76 -5.46 -16.69 -13.85
C GLN A 76 -4.69 -17.85 -13.17
N VAL A 77 -3.42 -17.59 -12.86
CA VAL A 77 -2.54 -18.44 -12.05
C VAL A 77 -1.95 -17.59 -10.94
N SER A 78 -2.22 -17.97 -9.69
CA SER A 78 -1.56 -17.35 -8.53
C SER A 78 -0.08 -17.72 -8.49
N THR A 79 0.77 -16.71 -8.31
CA THR A 79 2.22 -16.91 -8.18
C THR A 79 2.74 -16.71 -6.77
N LEU A 80 1.85 -16.59 -5.78
CA LEU A 80 2.21 -16.36 -4.38
C LEU A 80 3.22 -17.40 -3.85
N GLU A 81 3.25 -18.60 -4.42
CA GLU A 81 4.20 -19.67 -4.03
C GLU A 81 5.62 -19.49 -4.58
N MET A 82 5.83 -18.62 -5.58
CA MET A 82 7.19 -18.25 -6.04
C MET A 82 8.06 -17.72 -4.90
N ARG A 83 7.46 -17.23 -3.82
CA ARG A 83 8.18 -16.80 -2.61
C ARG A 83 9.11 -17.87 -2.05
N ARG A 84 8.76 -19.16 -2.17
CA ARG A 84 9.56 -20.28 -1.67
C ARG A 84 10.66 -20.75 -2.64
N MET A 85 10.59 -20.36 -3.91
CA MET A 85 11.57 -20.77 -4.91
C MET A 85 12.90 -20.05 -4.66
N GLU A 86 14.00 -20.79 -4.70
CA GLU A 86 15.29 -20.34 -4.18
C GLU A 86 16.14 -19.62 -5.24
N SER A 87 15.65 -19.52 -6.48
CA SER A 87 16.37 -18.83 -7.56
C SER A 87 15.45 -18.30 -8.66
N LEU A 88 15.90 -17.23 -9.34
CA LEU A 88 15.23 -16.70 -10.54
C LEU A 88 15.05 -17.76 -11.63
N ASP A 89 16.05 -18.62 -11.83
CA ASP A 89 15.99 -19.67 -12.85
C ASP A 89 14.92 -20.73 -12.53
N GLU A 90 14.67 -21.02 -11.25
CA GLU A 90 13.57 -21.89 -10.82
C GLU A 90 12.21 -21.24 -11.08
N VAL A 91 12.05 -19.97 -10.69
CA VAL A 91 10.83 -19.17 -10.89
C VAL A 91 10.40 -19.16 -12.35
N VAL A 92 11.31 -18.81 -13.27
CA VAL A 92 10.96 -18.71 -14.69
C VAL A 92 10.75 -20.07 -15.34
N ARG A 93 11.48 -21.12 -14.92
CA ARG A 93 11.22 -22.49 -15.40
C ARG A 93 9.84 -22.96 -14.98
N TRP A 94 9.44 -22.65 -13.75
CA TRP A 94 8.12 -22.99 -13.23
C TRP A 94 7.03 -22.26 -14.02
N GLN A 95 7.12 -20.93 -14.17
CA GLN A 95 6.14 -20.13 -14.91
C GLN A 95 5.99 -20.65 -16.35
N ARG A 96 7.11 -20.88 -17.04
CA ARG A 96 7.12 -21.36 -18.44
C ARG A 96 6.48 -22.74 -18.57
N LYS A 97 6.64 -23.60 -17.57
CA LYS A 97 6.04 -24.94 -17.57
C LYS A 97 4.53 -24.89 -17.31
N VAL A 98 4.09 -24.12 -16.31
CA VAL A 98 2.66 -23.97 -16.00
C VAL A 98 1.92 -23.29 -17.15
N GLN A 99 2.47 -22.21 -17.71
CA GLN A 99 1.85 -21.52 -18.84
C GLN A 99 1.72 -22.43 -20.06
N ARG A 100 2.70 -23.31 -20.31
CA ARG A 100 2.62 -24.28 -21.40
C ARG A 100 1.49 -25.28 -21.18
N ILE A 101 1.35 -25.83 -19.96
CA ILE A 101 0.26 -26.74 -19.61
C ILE A 101 -1.09 -26.07 -19.86
N VAL A 102 -1.29 -24.85 -19.37
CA VAL A 102 -2.52 -24.08 -19.56
C VAL A 102 -2.84 -23.89 -21.04
N MET A 103 -1.87 -23.42 -21.83
CA MET A 103 -2.06 -23.17 -23.26
C MET A 103 -2.28 -24.49 -24.02
N GLU A 104 -1.62 -25.57 -23.63
CA GLU A 104 -1.77 -26.90 -24.24
C GLU A 104 -3.16 -27.51 -23.99
N ASN A 105 -3.81 -27.14 -22.89
CA ASN A 105 -5.17 -27.58 -22.54
C ASN A 105 -6.28 -26.73 -23.15
N SER A 106 -5.99 -25.49 -23.56
CA SER A 106 -6.96 -24.65 -24.29
C SER A 106 -6.93 -25.00 -25.79
N PRO A 107 -8.08 -25.39 -26.40
CA PRO A 107 -8.21 -25.49 -27.86
C PRO A 107 -7.71 -24.26 -28.62
N HIS A 108 -8.01 -23.06 -28.09
CA HIS A 108 -7.61 -21.78 -28.68
C HIS A 108 -6.24 -21.27 -28.23
N ARG A 109 -5.51 -22.06 -27.43
CA ARG A 109 -4.18 -21.75 -26.86
C ARG A 109 -4.15 -20.46 -26.02
N ILE A 110 -5.21 -20.21 -25.25
CA ILE A 110 -5.34 -18.98 -24.47
C ILE A 110 -4.33 -18.99 -23.31
N PRO A 111 -3.44 -17.99 -23.20
CA PRO A 111 -2.50 -17.88 -22.09
C PRO A 111 -3.21 -17.48 -20.80
N ALA A 112 -2.73 -17.93 -19.64
CA ALA A 112 -3.17 -17.40 -18.35
C ALA A 112 -2.50 -16.06 -18.02
N ILE A 113 -3.21 -15.23 -17.26
CA ILE A 113 -2.63 -14.11 -16.51
C ILE A 113 -1.96 -14.70 -15.26
N PHE A 114 -0.73 -14.30 -14.98
CA PHE A 114 -0.04 -14.63 -13.74
C PHE A 114 -0.08 -13.40 -12.84
N HIS A 115 -0.50 -13.56 -11.59
CA HIS A 115 -0.60 -12.45 -10.64
C HIS A 115 0.32 -12.60 -9.43
N MET A 116 0.83 -11.48 -8.94
CA MET A 116 1.71 -11.39 -7.76
C MET A 116 1.35 -10.14 -6.95
N GLU A 117 1.68 -10.19 -5.66
CA GLU A 117 1.68 -9.02 -4.79
C GLU A 117 2.85 -8.08 -5.11
N GLY A 118 2.55 -6.78 -5.25
CA GLY A 118 3.55 -5.77 -5.63
C GLY A 118 3.78 -4.66 -4.61
N LEU A 119 3.10 -4.68 -3.45
CA LEU A 119 3.03 -3.53 -2.55
C LEU A 119 4.40 -3.03 -2.07
N CYS A 120 5.26 -3.94 -1.61
CA CYS A 120 6.59 -3.62 -1.07
C CYS A 120 7.73 -4.29 -1.87
N GLY A 121 7.48 -4.59 -3.15
CA GLY A 121 8.36 -5.42 -3.99
C GLY A 121 7.76 -6.80 -4.27
N ALA A 122 8.25 -7.45 -5.34
CA ALA A 122 7.79 -8.78 -5.75
C ALA A 122 8.21 -9.87 -4.75
N PHE A 123 7.42 -10.94 -4.61
CA PHE A 123 7.80 -12.07 -3.75
C PHE A 123 8.67 -13.08 -4.49
N ILE A 124 9.81 -12.60 -4.95
CA ILE A 124 10.74 -13.34 -5.80
C ILE A 124 12.15 -13.17 -5.23
N GLN A 125 12.91 -14.27 -5.16
CA GLN A 125 14.32 -14.23 -4.77
C GLN A 125 15.10 -13.17 -5.57
N ASP A 126 15.94 -12.40 -4.90
CA ASP A 126 16.74 -11.29 -5.43
C ASP A 126 15.96 -10.02 -5.86
N SER A 127 14.63 -9.99 -5.73
CA SER A 127 13.82 -8.78 -5.98
C SER A 127 14.22 -7.62 -5.06
N THR A 128 13.96 -6.38 -5.46
CA THR A 128 14.18 -5.21 -4.60
C THR A 128 13.02 -5.05 -3.62
N SER A 129 13.31 -4.75 -2.36
CA SER A 129 12.30 -4.55 -1.32
C SER A 129 12.20 -3.07 -0.95
N PHE A 130 10.99 -2.59 -0.76
CA PHE A 130 10.69 -1.18 -0.48
C PHE A 130 10.03 -1.01 0.89
N PRO A 131 10.07 0.21 1.46
CA PRO A 131 9.31 0.53 2.67
C PRO A 131 7.81 0.27 2.52
N SER A 132 7.12 0.06 3.65
CA SER A 132 5.66 -0.10 3.70
C SER A 132 4.92 1.09 3.10
N GLY A 133 3.64 0.89 2.72
CA GLY A 133 2.80 1.95 2.14
C GLY A 133 2.79 3.22 2.99
N ILE A 134 2.69 3.08 4.31
CA ILE A 134 2.62 4.23 5.22
C ILE A 134 3.95 4.99 5.28
N GLY A 135 5.08 4.27 5.24
CA GLY A 135 6.40 4.88 5.15
C GLY A 135 6.57 5.67 3.85
N ARG A 136 6.13 5.09 2.73
CA ARG A 136 6.15 5.78 1.42
C ARG A 136 5.18 6.97 1.37
N GLY A 137 4.05 6.87 2.07
CA GLY A 137 3.14 7.99 2.36
C GLY A 137 3.87 9.13 3.06
N ALA A 138 4.69 8.81 4.06
CA ALA A 138 5.52 9.79 4.77
C ALA A 138 6.63 10.43 3.90
N GLY A 139 6.90 9.85 2.72
CA GLY A 139 7.79 10.40 1.71
C GLY A 139 7.20 11.58 0.92
N TRP A 140 5.89 11.63 0.69
CA TRP A 140 5.21 12.68 -0.09
C TRP A 140 5.84 12.91 -1.48
N ASN A 141 6.22 11.83 -2.17
CA ASN A 141 6.94 11.91 -3.44
C ASN A 141 6.35 11.00 -4.54
N PRO A 142 5.34 11.49 -5.29
CA PRO A 142 4.72 10.74 -6.39
C PRO A 142 5.71 10.33 -7.48
N LYS A 143 6.77 11.12 -7.72
CA LYS A 143 7.78 10.76 -8.74
C LYS A 143 8.64 9.58 -8.31
N LEU A 144 8.92 9.45 -7.02
CA LEU A 144 9.62 8.29 -6.48
C LEU A 144 8.71 7.06 -6.51
N GLU A 145 7.43 7.27 -6.21
CA GLU A 145 6.41 6.24 -6.25
C GLU A 145 6.21 5.62 -7.65
N GLU A 146 6.18 6.44 -8.71
CA GLU A 146 6.16 5.96 -10.10
C GLU A 146 7.38 5.08 -10.42
N LYS A 147 8.57 5.45 -9.92
CA LYS A 147 9.81 4.65 -10.13
C LYS A 147 9.81 3.34 -9.36
N ILE A 148 9.26 3.33 -8.15
CA ILE A 148 9.11 2.09 -7.36
C ILE A 148 8.23 1.12 -8.14
N ALA A 149 7.07 1.58 -8.62
CA ALA A 149 6.17 0.74 -9.41
C ALA A 149 6.78 0.27 -10.75
N GLU A 150 7.61 1.10 -11.40
CA GLU A 150 8.39 0.70 -12.58
C GLU A 150 9.36 -0.46 -12.25
N ILE A 151 10.02 -0.44 -11.09
CA ILE A 151 10.92 -1.52 -10.66
C ILE A 151 10.13 -2.80 -10.40
N VAL A 152 9.03 -2.70 -9.65
CA VAL A 152 8.16 -3.85 -9.31
C VAL A 152 7.61 -4.51 -10.58
N SER A 153 6.96 -3.73 -11.44
CA SER A 153 6.38 -4.22 -12.70
C SER A 153 7.44 -4.82 -13.63
N ARG A 154 8.63 -4.22 -13.74
CA ARG A 154 9.72 -4.78 -14.54
C ARG A 154 10.20 -6.13 -13.99
N GLN A 155 10.40 -6.25 -12.68
CA GLN A 155 10.85 -7.51 -12.06
C GLN A 155 9.80 -8.61 -12.22
N GLU A 156 8.52 -8.30 -12.00
CA GLU A 156 7.41 -9.23 -12.17
C GLU A 156 7.21 -9.65 -13.64
N ALA A 157 7.19 -8.68 -14.56
CA ALA A 157 7.05 -8.96 -15.99
C ALA A 157 8.19 -9.81 -16.56
N ALA A 158 9.43 -9.62 -16.08
CA ALA A 158 10.56 -10.47 -16.45
C ALA A 158 10.31 -11.94 -16.08
N CYS A 159 9.59 -12.18 -14.98
CA CYS A 159 9.17 -13.50 -14.50
C CYS A 159 7.80 -13.97 -15.06
N GLY A 160 7.22 -13.24 -16.02
CA GLY A 160 5.98 -13.63 -16.71
C GLY A 160 4.68 -13.23 -16.00
N ILE A 161 4.77 -12.42 -14.93
CA ILE A 161 3.62 -11.90 -14.18
C ILE A 161 3.10 -10.62 -14.87
N THR A 162 1.79 -10.47 -14.93
CA THR A 162 1.12 -9.34 -15.63
C THR A 162 0.01 -8.67 -14.83
N HIS A 163 -0.42 -9.26 -13.72
CA HIS A 163 -1.24 -8.60 -12.72
C HIS A 163 -0.42 -8.31 -11.46
N VAL A 164 -0.30 -7.03 -11.12
CA VAL A 164 0.40 -6.56 -9.92
C VAL A 164 -0.65 -6.12 -8.91
N PHE A 165 -0.77 -6.83 -7.79
CA PHE A 165 -1.76 -6.53 -6.74
C PHE A 165 -1.29 -5.37 -5.85
N ALA A 166 -1.27 -4.18 -6.44
CA ALA A 166 -0.96 -2.90 -5.82
C ALA A 166 -1.44 -1.79 -6.76
N PRO A 167 -1.72 -0.57 -6.25
CA PRO A 167 -1.51 -0.11 -4.87
C PRO A 167 -2.67 -0.42 -3.91
N VAL A 168 -2.41 -0.28 -2.61
CA VAL A 168 -3.47 -0.23 -1.58
C VAL A 168 -3.94 1.22 -1.45
N LEU A 169 -5.19 1.48 -1.83
CA LEU A 169 -5.81 2.80 -1.91
C LEU A 169 -6.78 3.09 -0.76
N ASP A 170 -6.79 2.22 0.24
CA ASP A 170 -7.55 2.40 1.46
C ASP A 170 -7.15 3.68 2.22
N ILE A 171 -8.14 4.35 2.81
CA ILE A 171 -7.93 5.48 3.73
C ILE A 171 -8.03 4.96 5.15
N SER A 172 -6.95 5.07 5.92
CA SER A 172 -6.91 4.58 7.31
C SER A 172 -6.95 5.71 8.32
N ARG A 173 -8.01 5.75 9.13
CA ARG A 173 -8.25 6.72 10.23
C ARG A 173 -8.39 6.04 11.59
N ASP A 174 -8.03 4.75 11.67
CA ASP A 174 -8.12 3.93 12.87
C ASP A 174 -6.85 3.13 13.05
N SER A 175 -6.00 3.56 14.00
CA SER A 175 -4.75 2.86 14.29
C SER A 175 -4.91 1.51 14.98
N ARG A 176 -6.12 1.05 15.29
CA ARG A 176 -6.35 -0.32 15.73
C ARG A 176 -6.30 -1.31 14.56
N MET A 177 -6.61 -0.85 13.35
CA MET A 177 -6.61 -1.65 12.12
C MET A 177 -5.20 -2.14 11.80
N GLY A 178 -5.01 -3.47 11.81
CA GLY A 178 -3.70 -4.08 11.66
C GLY A 178 -3.02 -3.77 10.32
N ARG A 179 -3.80 -3.54 9.25
CA ARG A 179 -3.30 -3.24 7.89
C ARG A 179 -3.05 -1.76 7.63
N GLN A 180 -3.07 -0.89 8.64
CA GLN A 180 -2.81 0.55 8.44
C GLN A 180 -1.48 0.81 7.69
N GLY A 181 -0.47 -0.04 7.92
CA GLY A 181 0.86 0.10 7.32
C GLY A 181 0.89 -0.11 5.80
N GLU A 182 -0.16 -0.68 5.22
CA GLU A 182 -0.28 -0.90 3.78
C GLU A 182 -0.76 0.35 3.04
N THR A 183 -1.48 1.25 3.72
CA THR A 183 -2.04 2.48 3.13
C THR A 183 -1.01 3.58 3.00
N TYR A 184 -1.30 4.61 2.19
CA TYR A 184 -0.51 5.84 2.18
C TYR A 184 -0.87 6.83 3.31
N GLY A 185 -1.82 6.52 4.20
CA GLY A 185 -2.22 7.37 5.32
C GLY A 185 -3.72 7.65 5.42
N GLU A 186 -4.06 8.78 6.05
CA GLU A 186 -5.45 9.17 6.36
C GLU A 186 -6.08 10.13 5.35
N ASP A 187 -5.27 10.67 4.43
CA ASP A 187 -5.68 11.74 3.55
C ASP A 187 -5.99 11.25 2.12
N PRO A 188 -7.19 11.53 1.59
CA PRO A 188 -7.57 11.04 0.27
C PRO A 188 -6.87 11.74 -0.89
N VAL A 189 -6.27 12.93 -0.71
CA VAL A 189 -5.52 13.63 -1.75
C VAL A 189 -4.08 13.10 -1.84
N LEU A 190 -3.42 12.86 -0.72
CA LEU A 190 -2.13 12.18 -0.64
C LEU A 190 -2.21 10.77 -1.26
N THR A 191 -3.19 9.97 -0.82
CA THR A 191 -3.42 8.62 -1.35
C THR A 191 -3.78 8.65 -2.84
N ALA A 192 -4.61 9.59 -3.30
CA ALA A 192 -4.90 9.75 -4.72
C ALA A 192 -3.64 10.05 -5.56
N SER A 193 -2.78 10.95 -5.07
CA SER A 193 -1.56 11.36 -5.79
C SER A 193 -0.52 10.23 -5.86
N LEU A 194 -0.23 9.59 -4.73
CA LEU A 194 0.73 8.48 -4.66
C LEU A 194 0.19 7.23 -5.37
N GLY A 195 -1.07 6.88 -5.12
CA GLY A 195 -1.74 5.74 -5.75
C GLY A 195 -1.76 5.84 -7.27
N SER A 196 -2.16 7.00 -7.82
CA SER A 196 -2.15 7.23 -9.27
C SER A 196 -0.74 7.15 -9.85
N ALA A 197 0.27 7.64 -9.12
CA ALA A 197 1.67 7.54 -9.56
C ALA A 197 2.18 6.08 -9.57
N TYR A 198 1.83 5.27 -8.56
CA TYR A 198 2.14 3.84 -8.55
C TYR A 198 1.47 3.13 -9.72
N THR A 199 0.15 3.31 -9.89
CA THR A 199 -0.61 2.72 -11.00
C THR A 199 0.01 3.09 -12.35
N LYS A 200 0.36 4.37 -12.54
CA LYS A 200 1.04 4.82 -13.75
C LYS A 200 2.38 4.12 -13.96
N GLY A 201 3.24 4.06 -12.95
CA GLY A 201 4.55 3.41 -13.06
C GLY A 201 4.46 1.93 -13.38
N CYS A 202 3.45 1.25 -12.84
CA CYS A 202 3.15 -0.15 -13.13
C CYS A 202 2.68 -0.36 -14.58
N GLN A 203 1.80 0.49 -15.10
CA GLN A 203 1.15 0.26 -16.39
C GLN A 203 1.84 0.92 -17.60
N LYS A 204 2.80 1.82 -17.35
CA LYS A 204 3.39 2.69 -18.37
C LYS A 204 4.34 1.97 -19.33
N TYR A 205 5.09 0.99 -18.85
CA TYR A 205 6.19 0.41 -19.60
C TYR A 205 5.92 -1.02 -20.05
N GLU A 206 6.51 -1.36 -21.18
CA GLU A 206 6.54 -2.73 -21.67
C GLU A 206 7.85 -3.39 -21.23
N THR A 207 7.75 -4.57 -20.62
CA THR A 207 8.89 -5.40 -20.26
C THR A 207 8.70 -6.78 -20.87
N ALA A 208 9.70 -7.23 -21.64
CA ALA A 208 9.66 -8.53 -22.32
C ALA A 208 8.44 -8.73 -23.25
N GLY A 209 7.97 -7.66 -23.90
CA GLY A 209 6.79 -7.69 -24.77
C GLY A 209 5.45 -7.68 -24.02
N ARG A 210 5.47 -7.51 -22.70
CA ARG A 210 4.28 -7.49 -21.84
C ARG A 210 4.09 -6.14 -21.18
N ARG A 211 2.83 -5.74 -21.01
CA ARG A 211 2.44 -4.61 -20.16
C ARG A 211 1.72 -5.16 -18.94
N THR A 212 2.19 -4.79 -17.76
CA THR A 212 1.54 -5.19 -16.52
C THR A 212 0.37 -4.27 -16.22
N GLU A 213 -0.64 -4.80 -15.52
CA GLU A 213 -1.79 -4.05 -15.05
C GLU A 213 -1.79 -4.01 -13.53
N SER A 214 -2.03 -2.80 -13.00
CA SER A 214 -2.14 -2.54 -11.57
C SER A 214 -3.54 -2.92 -11.12
N VAL A 215 -3.62 -3.65 -10.00
CA VAL A 215 -4.88 -4.02 -9.35
C VAL A 215 -4.98 -3.28 -8.02
N ALA A 216 -5.77 -2.20 -7.99
CA ALA A 216 -5.93 -1.40 -6.78
C ALA A 216 -6.88 -2.06 -5.79
N LYS A 217 -6.58 -1.95 -4.49
CA LYS A 217 -7.34 -2.61 -3.42
C LYS A 217 -7.42 -1.80 -2.10
N HIS A 218 -8.39 -2.03 -1.22
CA HIS A 218 -9.53 -2.92 -1.39
C HIS A 218 -10.82 -2.11 -1.60
N PHE A 219 -11.44 -2.25 -2.77
CA PHE A 219 -12.62 -1.48 -3.16
C PHE A 219 -13.86 -2.01 -2.40
N LEU A 220 -14.41 -1.33 -1.40
CA LEU A 220 -14.11 0.02 -0.95
C LEU A 220 -14.19 0.12 0.58
N ALA A 221 -13.66 1.22 1.14
CA ALA A 221 -13.79 1.59 2.55
C ALA A 221 -13.39 0.49 3.54
N PHE A 222 -12.48 -0.41 3.14
CA PHE A 222 -12.08 -1.54 3.95
C PHE A 222 -11.49 -1.12 5.30
N HIS A 223 -10.73 -0.02 5.32
CA HIS A 223 -10.13 0.51 6.55
C HIS A 223 -11.08 1.40 7.38
N ASN A 224 -12.36 1.51 6.97
CA ASN A 224 -13.45 2.00 7.83
C ASN A 224 -14.24 0.83 8.46
N SER A 225 -13.56 -0.29 8.70
CA SER A 225 -14.15 -1.45 9.37
C SER A 225 -14.45 -1.14 10.84
N ALA A 226 -15.62 -1.59 11.31
CA ALA A 226 -16.08 -1.38 12.67
C ALA A 226 -15.05 -1.87 13.70
N ALA A 227 -14.82 -1.05 14.72
CA ALA A 227 -13.85 -1.28 15.80
C ALA A 227 -12.39 -1.50 15.36
N GLY A 228 -12.04 -1.18 14.11
CA GLY A 228 -10.71 -1.43 13.56
C GLY A 228 -10.39 -2.92 13.39
N ILE A 229 -11.42 -3.76 13.21
CA ILE A 229 -11.28 -5.21 13.03
C ILE A 229 -11.21 -5.52 11.53
N HIS A 230 -10.24 -6.35 11.13
CA HIS A 230 -10.06 -6.79 9.76
C HIS A 230 -11.34 -7.41 9.16
N GLY A 231 -11.82 -6.84 8.04
CA GLY A 231 -12.97 -7.37 7.30
C GLY A 231 -14.32 -7.25 7.99
N ALA A 232 -14.42 -6.49 9.09
CA ALA A 232 -15.69 -6.26 9.76
C ALA A 232 -16.64 -5.39 8.92
N ASN A 233 -17.89 -5.28 9.37
CA ASN A 233 -18.88 -4.39 8.75
C ASN A 233 -18.36 -2.94 8.66
N SER A 234 -18.71 -2.24 7.60
CA SER A 234 -18.38 -0.83 7.39
C SER A 234 -19.65 -0.01 7.19
N ASP A 235 -20.01 0.76 8.22
CA ASP A 235 -21.11 1.74 8.16
C ASP A 235 -20.56 3.07 7.62
N THR A 236 -20.52 3.19 6.30
CA THR A 236 -19.92 4.34 5.58
C THR A 236 -20.99 5.04 4.74
N PRO A 237 -21.60 6.14 5.20
CA PRO A 237 -22.62 6.85 4.43
C PRO A 237 -22.14 7.18 3.00
N GLU A 238 -23.02 7.06 2.00
CA GLU A 238 -22.71 7.17 0.56
C GLU A 238 -21.83 8.38 0.22
N ARG A 239 -22.14 9.55 0.78
CA ARG A 239 -21.32 10.76 0.60
C ARG A 239 -19.88 10.59 1.10
N LEU A 240 -19.71 10.00 2.28
CA LEU A 240 -18.39 9.72 2.85
C LEU A 240 -17.66 8.65 2.03
N LEU A 241 -18.39 7.65 1.56
CA LEU A 241 -17.90 6.57 0.72
C LEU A 241 -17.29 7.14 -0.57
N GLU A 242 -17.98 8.03 -1.26
CA GLU A 242 -17.51 8.64 -2.51
C GLU A 242 -16.47 9.77 -2.31
N GLU A 243 -16.73 10.71 -1.40
CA GLU A 243 -15.88 11.91 -1.24
C GLU A 243 -14.52 11.59 -0.60
N ILE A 244 -14.44 10.56 0.24
CA ILE A 244 -13.22 10.21 0.97
C ILE A 244 -12.65 8.87 0.48
N TYR A 245 -13.38 7.77 0.65
CA TYR A 245 -12.84 6.44 0.38
C TYR A 245 -12.71 6.15 -1.12
N GLY A 246 -13.65 6.64 -1.94
CA GLY A 246 -13.67 6.47 -3.39
C GLY A 246 -12.72 7.41 -4.13
N LYS A 247 -12.33 8.54 -3.53
CA LYS A 247 -11.47 9.57 -4.17
C LYS A 247 -10.17 8.98 -4.73
N PRO A 248 -9.38 8.16 -4.01
CA PRO A 248 -8.15 7.58 -4.54
C PRO A 248 -8.38 6.62 -5.71
N PHE A 249 -9.43 5.78 -5.66
CA PHE A 249 -9.76 4.85 -6.74
C PHE A 249 -10.19 5.60 -7.99
N GLN A 250 -11.08 6.59 -7.85
CA GLN A 250 -11.49 7.46 -8.96
C GLN A 250 -10.29 8.18 -9.57
N ALA A 251 -9.38 8.70 -8.75
CA ALA A 251 -8.16 9.35 -9.23
C ALA A 251 -7.27 8.38 -10.03
N ALA A 252 -7.04 7.16 -9.53
CA ALA A 252 -6.23 6.16 -10.24
C ALA A 252 -6.88 5.74 -11.58
N ILE A 253 -8.21 5.68 -11.65
CA ILE A 253 -8.95 5.44 -12.91
C ILE A 253 -8.73 6.61 -13.88
N THR A 254 -9.02 7.85 -13.46
CA THR A 254 -9.00 9.03 -14.34
C THR A 254 -7.58 9.46 -14.73
N GLU A 255 -6.64 9.48 -13.79
CA GLU A 255 -5.31 10.06 -13.96
C GLU A 255 -4.26 9.04 -14.46
N ALA A 256 -4.49 7.75 -14.20
CA ALA A 256 -3.52 6.70 -14.51
C ALA A 256 -4.10 5.54 -15.35
N GLY A 257 -5.39 5.57 -15.66
CA GLY A 257 -6.04 4.53 -16.47
C GLY A 257 -5.98 3.16 -15.80
N LEU A 258 -6.22 3.09 -14.49
CA LEU A 258 -6.21 1.85 -13.70
C LEU A 258 -6.99 0.72 -14.40
N ARG A 259 -6.37 -0.46 -14.52
CA ARG A 259 -6.94 -1.60 -15.26
C ARG A 259 -7.40 -2.78 -14.40
N GLY A 260 -7.08 -2.79 -13.11
CA GLY A 260 -7.55 -3.81 -12.17
C GLY A 260 -8.09 -3.21 -10.88
N ILE A 261 -9.14 -3.80 -10.33
CA ILE A 261 -9.68 -3.51 -9.00
C ILE A 261 -9.99 -4.81 -8.27
N MET A 262 -9.70 -4.81 -6.97
CA MET A 262 -10.04 -5.90 -6.06
C MET A 262 -11.00 -5.41 -4.97
N PRO A 263 -12.22 -5.96 -4.87
CA PRO A 263 -13.17 -5.54 -3.87
C PRO A 263 -12.84 -6.12 -2.49
N CYS A 264 -13.27 -5.43 -1.43
CA CYS A 264 -12.95 -5.81 -0.05
C CYS A 264 -13.88 -6.91 0.50
N TYR A 265 -13.54 -7.42 1.70
CA TYR A 265 -14.35 -8.41 2.41
C TYR A 265 -15.57 -7.84 3.14
N CYS A 266 -15.68 -6.52 3.27
CA CYS A 266 -16.69 -5.90 4.14
C CYS A 266 -18.11 -6.06 3.59
N LEU A 267 -19.07 -6.05 4.51
CA LEU A 267 -20.41 -5.51 4.25
C LEU A 267 -20.31 -3.99 4.33
N ILE A 268 -20.66 -3.27 3.27
CA ILE A 268 -20.67 -1.80 3.23
C ILE A 268 -22.13 -1.37 3.24
N ASN A 269 -22.57 -0.69 4.30
CA ASN A 269 -23.96 -0.29 4.50
C ASN A 269 -24.98 -1.44 4.31
N GLY A 270 -24.58 -2.67 4.67
CA GLY A 270 -25.41 -3.87 4.53
C GLY A 270 -25.24 -4.64 3.22
N GLU A 271 -24.38 -4.19 2.29
CA GLU A 271 -24.12 -4.87 1.02
C GLU A 271 -22.73 -5.52 0.98
N PRO A 272 -22.59 -6.81 0.63
CA PRO A 272 -21.29 -7.41 0.35
C PRO A 272 -20.59 -6.73 -0.82
N ALA A 273 -19.40 -6.18 -0.61
CA ALA A 273 -18.69 -5.45 -1.67
C ALA A 273 -18.49 -6.28 -2.96
N SER A 274 -18.18 -7.58 -2.82
CA SER A 274 -18.00 -8.49 -3.95
C SER A 274 -19.30 -8.89 -4.68
N ALA A 275 -20.47 -8.65 -4.10
CA ALA A 275 -21.77 -9.03 -4.66
C ALA A 275 -22.72 -7.83 -4.84
N SER A 276 -22.23 -6.59 -4.67
CA SER A 276 -23.04 -5.38 -4.78
C SER A 276 -22.99 -4.82 -6.19
N HIS A 277 -24.14 -4.86 -6.88
CA HIS A 277 -24.30 -4.21 -8.18
C HIS A 277 -24.16 -2.69 -8.07
N HIS A 278 -24.64 -2.11 -6.98
CA HIS A 278 -24.50 -0.69 -6.66
C HIS A 278 -23.02 -0.28 -6.61
N LEU A 279 -22.17 -1.05 -5.93
CA LEU A 279 -20.74 -0.72 -5.83
C LEU A 279 -19.96 -1.04 -7.10
N LEU A 280 -20.10 -2.26 -7.65
CA LEU A 280 -19.22 -2.76 -8.71
C LEU A 280 -19.66 -2.41 -10.14
N THR A 281 -20.93 -2.04 -10.34
CA THR A 281 -21.43 -1.59 -11.64
C THR A 281 -21.79 -0.11 -11.59
N GLU A 282 -22.76 0.31 -10.78
CA GLU A 282 -23.25 1.69 -10.78
C GLU A 282 -22.14 2.66 -10.39
N LEU A 283 -21.58 2.54 -9.18
CA LEU A 283 -20.50 3.42 -8.74
C LEU A 283 -19.23 3.21 -9.57
N LEU A 284 -18.68 1.99 -9.58
CA LEU A 284 -17.36 1.75 -10.14
C LEU A 284 -17.29 1.94 -11.68
N ARG A 285 -18.21 1.35 -12.43
CA ARG A 285 -18.13 1.33 -13.90
C ARG A 285 -18.91 2.48 -14.51
N GLU A 286 -20.14 2.69 -14.06
CA GLU A 286 -21.01 3.69 -14.65
C GLU A 286 -20.62 5.08 -14.20
N GLU A 287 -20.46 5.36 -12.91
CA GLU A 287 -20.14 6.70 -12.41
C GLU A 287 -18.65 7.03 -12.52
N MET A 288 -17.78 6.14 -12.03
CA MET A 288 -16.32 6.36 -12.05
C MET A 288 -15.66 6.09 -13.40
N GLY A 289 -16.30 5.32 -14.29
CA GLY A 289 -15.80 5.06 -15.64
C GLY A 289 -14.75 3.95 -15.72
N PHE A 290 -14.70 3.03 -14.77
CA PHE A 290 -13.78 1.89 -14.81
C PHE A 290 -14.13 0.90 -15.93
N ASP A 291 -13.16 0.63 -16.81
CA ASP A 291 -13.29 -0.27 -17.96
C ASP A 291 -12.34 -1.49 -17.87
N GLY A 292 -11.71 -1.70 -16.71
CA GLY A 292 -10.79 -2.79 -16.43
C GLY A 292 -11.44 -4.05 -15.85
N LEU A 293 -10.60 -4.91 -15.27
CA LEU A 293 -10.99 -6.15 -14.59
C LEU A 293 -11.26 -5.96 -13.10
N CYS A 294 -12.42 -6.42 -12.65
CA CYS A 294 -12.70 -6.61 -11.24
C CYS A 294 -12.35 -8.07 -10.87
N VAL A 295 -11.29 -8.27 -10.08
CA VAL A 295 -10.84 -9.59 -9.63
C VAL A 295 -11.15 -9.74 -8.15
N SER A 296 -11.67 -10.87 -7.71
CA SER A 296 -12.01 -11.06 -6.30
C SER A 296 -10.78 -10.99 -5.41
N ASP A 297 -10.94 -10.56 -4.16
CA ASP A 297 -9.96 -10.92 -3.12
C ASP A 297 -10.04 -12.46 -2.88
N TYR A 298 -9.04 -13.01 -2.20
CA TYR A 298 -8.90 -14.45 -2.01
C TYR A 298 -10.06 -15.05 -1.21
N GLY A 299 -10.83 -15.92 -1.87
CA GLY A 299 -11.97 -16.60 -1.26
C GLY A 299 -13.20 -15.70 -1.07
N ALA A 300 -13.30 -14.57 -1.76
CA ALA A 300 -14.38 -13.61 -1.57
C ALA A 300 -15.79 -14.19 -1.78
N ILE A 301 -15.99 -15.08 -2.78
CA ILE A 301 -17.29 -15.74 -2.99
C ILE A 301 -17.61 -16.68 -1.82
N ASN A 302 -16.63 -17.47 -1.39
CA ASN A 302 -16.81 -18.32 -0.22
C ASN A 302 -17.06 -17.49 1.06
N ASN A 303 -16.45 -16.31 1.18
CA ASN A 303 -16.72 -15.39 2.29
C ASN A 303 -18.16 -14.86 2.25
N ALA A 304 -18.62 -14.41 1.08
CA ALA A 304 -20.00 -13.96 0.87
C ALA A 304 -21.01 -15.07 1.21
N PHE A 305 -20.77 -16.31 0.76
CA PHE A 305 -21.65 -17.43 1.03
C PHE A 305 -21.59 -17.89 2.50
N MET A 306 -20.42 -18.32 2.98
CA MET A 306 -20.27 -19.02 4.26
C MET A 306 -20.37 -18.10 5.47
N PHE A 307 -19.87 -16.86 5.38
CA PHE A 307 -19.72 -15.97 6.53
C PHE A 307 -20.69 -14.80 6.52
N GLN A 308 -21.09 -14.34 5.33
CA GLN A 308 -22.09 -13.27 5.18
C GLN A 308 -23.50 -13.80 4.87
N GLY A 309 -23.64 -15.09 4.55
CA GLY A 309 -24.94 -15.73 4.35
C GLY A 309 -25.65 -15.31 3.06
N ILE A 310 -24.90 -15.02 1.99
CA ILE A 310 -25.45 -14.55 0.72
C ILE A 310 -25.71 -15.73 -0.21
N GLY A 311 -26.96 -15.90 -0.63
CA GLY A 311 -27.41 -16.98 -1.53
C GLY A 311 -27.64 -18.31 -0.81
N GLU A 312 -28.32 -19.26 -1.49
CA GLU A 312 -28.61 -20.60 -0.94
C GLU A 312 -27.53 -21.62 -1.33
N THR A 313 -26.80 -21.38 -2.41
CA THR A 313 -25.67 -22.21 -2.87
C THR A 313 -24.51 -21.36 -3.37
N LYS A 314 -23.29 -21.93 -3.40
CA LYS A 314 -22.07 -21.22 -3.85
C LYS A 314 -22.17 -20.75 -5.30
N GLU A 315 -22.78 -21.53 -6.19
CA GLU A 315 -22.97 -21.13 -7.59
C GLU A 315 -23.99 -20.00 -7.75
N GLU A 316 -25.00 -19.92 -6.89
CA GLU A 316 -25.94 -18.79 -6.86
C GLU A 316 -25.24 -17.53 -6.34
N THR A 317 -24.44 -17.64 -5.27
CA THR A 317 -23.59 -16.53 -4.80
C THR A 317 -22.60 -16.09 -5.87
N GLY A 318 -21.98 -17.04 -6.59
CA GLY A 318 -21.14 -16.75 -7.74
C GLY A 318 -21.89 -15.95 -8.81
N LEU A 319 -23.09 -16.39 -9.19
CA LEU A 319 -23.91 -15.66 -10.17
C LEU A 319 -24.20 -14.22 -9.71
N LEU A 320 -24.55 -14.01 -8.44
CA LEU A 320 -24.73 -12.66 -7.87
C LEU A 320 -23.47 -11.80 -7.99
N CYS A 321 -22.30 -12.36 -7.69
CA CYS A 321 -21.02 -11.65 -7.85
C CYS A 321 -20.72 -11.30 -9.32
N LEU A 322 -20.97 -12.23 -10.26
CA LEU A 322 -20.74 -11.99 -11.68
C LEU A 322 -21.70 -10.93 -12.23
N GLU A 323 -22.97 -10.97 -11.82
CA GLU A 323 -24.00 -9.98 -12.14
C GLU A 323 -23.63 -8.59 -11.63
N ALA A 324 -23.19 -8.51 -10.36
CA ALA A 324 -22.72 -7.30 -9.71
C ALA A 324 -21.55 -6.65 -10.46
N GLY A 325 -20.67 -7.44 -11.08
CA GLY A 325 -19.58 -6.97 -11.93
C GLY A 325 -18.19 -7.48 -11.55
N MET A 326 -18.10 -8.49 -10.68
CA MET A 326 -16.87 -9.17 -10.32
C MET A 326 -16.51 -10.21 -11.40
N ASP A 327 -15.53 -9.89 -12.23
CA ASP A 327 -15.22 -10.64 -13.44
C ASP A 327 -14.47 -11.95 -13.16
N MET A 328 -13.67 -12.04 -12.09
CA MET A 328 -12.82 -13.21 -11.81
C MET A 328 -12.86 -13.66 -10.34
N GLU A 329 -12.81 -14.98 -10.13
CA GLU A 329 -12.72 -15.63 -8.81
C GLU A 329 -11.29 -16.07 -8.49
N LEU A 330 -10.79 -15.66 -7.33
CA LEU A 330 -9.46 -15.97 -6.79
C LEU A 330 -9.54 -16.62 -5.39
N PRO A 331 -8.51 -17.39 -4.97
CA PRO A 331 -7.39 -17.87 -5.80
C PRO A 331 -7.70 -19.23 -6.46
N SER A 332 -8.87 -19.81 -6.19
CA SER A 332 -9.30 -21.13 -6.63
C SER A 332 -10.80 -21.16 -6.88
N VAL A 333 -11.25 -22.14 -7.68
CA VAL A 333 -12.66 -22.33 -8.02
C VAL A 333 -13.49 -22.69 -6.78
N GLU A 334 -14.45 -21.85 -6.43
CA GLU A 334 -15.41 -22.07 -5.34
C GLU A 334 -16.85 -21.86 -5.84
N GLY A 335 -17.12 -20.70 -6.44
CA GLY A 335 -18.43 -20.29 -6.98
C GLY A 335 -18.55 -20.39 -8.49
N TYR A 336 -17.45 -20.30 -9.26
CA TYR A 336 -17.46 -20.36 -10.73
C TYR A 336 -17.16 -21.78 -11.27
N GLY A 337 -17.67 -22.80 -10.58
CA GLY A 337 -17.47 -24.21 -10.91
C GLY A 337 -18.50 -24.84 -11.86
N GLU A 338 -18.62 -26.17 -11.82
CA GLU A 338 -19.51 -26.94 -12.70
C GLU A 338 -21.00 -26.62 -12.49
N ALA A 339 -21.43 -26.45 -11.24
CA ALA A 339 -22.82 -26.11 -10.92
C ALA A 339 -23.20 -24.73 -11.49
N PHE A 340 -22.28 -23.77 -11.42
CA PHE A 340 -22.41 -22.45 -12.01
C PHE A 340 -22.52 -22.50 -13.54
N LYS A 341 -21.65 -23.28 -14.20
CA LYS A 341 -21.73 -23.52 -15.64
C LYS A 341 -23.11 -24.05 -16.07
N ASN A 342 -23.69 -24.95 -15.27
CA ASN A 342 -25.02 -25.52 -15.55
C ASN A 342 -26.15 -24.50 -15.49
N LEU A 343 -25.99 -23.38 -14.76
CA LEU A 343 -26.98 -22.30 -14.77
C LEU A 343 -27.13 -21.69 -16.17
N PHE A 344 -26.01 -21.44 -16.86
CA PHE A 344 -26.00 -20.92 -18.24
C PHE A 344 -26.42 -21.99 -19.25
N ALA A 345 -25.92 -23.22 -19.12
CA ALA A 345 -26.25 -24.31 -20.04
C ALA A 345 -27.75 -24.65 -20.06
N SER A 346 -28.42 -24.50 -18.91
CA SER A 346 -29.87 -24.74 -18.79
C SER A 346 -30.75 -23.52 -19.10
N GLY A 347 -30.16 -22.35 -19.35
CA GLY A 347 -30.87 -21.09 -19.55
C GLY A 347 -31.46 -20.49 -18.27
N ARG A 348 -31.01 -20.93 -17.08
CA ARG A 348 -31.38 -20.33 -15.78
C ARG A 348 -30.64 -19.01 -15.51
N ALA A 349 -29.47 -18.81 -16.13
CA ALA A 349 -28.72 -17.57 -16.12
C ALA A 349 -28.53 -17.06 -17.55
N ASP A 350 -28.49 -15.74 -17.73
CA ASP A 350 -28.32 -15.10 -19.03
C ASP A 350 -26.87 -15.22 -19.52
N MET A 351 -26.68 -15.77 -20.72
CA MET A 351 -25.35 -15.96 -21.33
C MET A 351 -24.62 -14.63 -21.55
N ASP A 352 -25.35 -13.53 -21.74
CA ASP A 352 -24.76 -12.20 -21.94
C ASP A 352 -23.95 -11.74 -20.72
N ILE A 353 -24.32 -12.18 -19.51
CA ILE A 353 -23.59 -11.89 -18.26
C ILE A 353 -22.21 -12.57 -18.28
N LEU A 354 -22.17 -13.85 -18.66
CA LEU A 354 -20.94 -14.62 -18.79
C LEU A 354 -20.06 -14.05 -19.91
N ASP A 355 -20.65 -13.80 -21.08
CA ASP A 355 -19.94 -13.30 -22.26
C ASP A 355 -19.33 -11.92 -22.03
N ARG A 356 -20.03 -11.05 -21.29
CA ARG A 356 -19.50 -9.75 -20.83
C ARG A 356 -18.21 -9.92 -20.02
N ALA A 357 -18.22 -10.78 -19.00
CA ALA A 357 -17.06 -10.98 -18.13
C ALA A 357 -15.89 -11.63 -18.87
N VAL A 358 -16.16 -12.68 -19.66
CA VAL A 358 -15.14 -13.35 -20.48
C VAL A 358 -14.51 -12.38 -21.47
N LYS A 359 -15.31 -11.54 -22.14
CA LYS A 359 -14.79 -10.53 -23.06
C LYS A 359 -13.81 -9.58 -22.38
N ARG A 360 -14.11 -9.13 -21.16
CA ARG A 360 -13.20 -8.27 -20.38
C ARG A 360 -11.89 -8.98 -20.07
N VAL A 361 -11.95 -10.24 -19.63
CA VAL A 361 -10.75 -11.06 -19.35
C VAL A 361 -9.88 -11.23 -20.60
N LEU A 362 -10.48 -11.58 -21.73
CA LEU A 362 -9.77 -11.74 -22.99
C LEU A 362 -9.16 -10.41 -23.47
N THR A 363 -9.90 -9.31 -23.34
CA THR A 363 -9.42 -7.96 -23.68
C THR A 363 -8.17 -7.61 -22.86
N ALA A 364 -8.19 -7.86 -21.56
CA ALA A 364 -7.02 -7.65 -20.69
C ALA A 364 -5.82 -8.51 -21.14
N LYS A 365 -6.03 -9.79 -21.45
CA LYS A 365 -4.97 -10.69 -21.94
C LYS A 365 -4.32 -10.20 -23.24
N PHE A 366 -5.11 -9.67 -24.18
CA PHE A 366 -4.57 -9.05 -25.39
C PHE A 366 -3.83 -7.74 -25.09
N ARG A 367 -4.38 -6.88 -24.24
CA ARG A 367 -3.78 -5.59 -23.86
C ARG A 367 -2.43 -5.76 -23.14
N MET A 368 -2.29 -6.83 -22.35
CA MET A 368 -1.05 -7.22 -21.69
C MET A 368 0.00 -7.83 -22.64
N GLY A 369 -0.36 -8.15 -23.89
CA GLY A 369 0.53 -8.80 -24.86
C GLY A 369 0.76 -10.30 -24.62
N LEU A 370 -0.10 -10.96 -23.84
CA LEU A 370 0.11 -12.36 -23.43
C LEU A 370 0.00 -13.35 -24.59
N PHE A 371 -0.79 -13.06 -25.63
CA PHE A 371 -0.91 -13.94 -26.79
C PHE A 371 0.38 -14.00 -27.62
N GLU A 372 1.12 -12.90 -27.67
CA GLU A 372 2.39 -12.78 -28.39
C GLU A 372 3.58 -13.15 -27.49
N HIS A 373 3.49 -12.84 -26.20
CA HIS A 373 4.58 -12.95 -25.24
C HIS A 373 4.14 -13.68 -23.94
N PRO A 374 3.71 -14.96 -24.00
CA PRO A 374 3.13 -15.66 -22.85
C PRO A 374 4.15 -16.09 -21.77
N PHE A 375 5.44 -16.13 -22.10
CA PHE A 375 6.46 -16.79 -21.30
C PHE A 375 7.45 -15.81 -20.65
N ALA A 376 7.87 -16.12 -19.43
CA ALA A 376 8.96 -15.46 -18.73
C ALA A 376 10.27 -15.47 -19.52
N LEU A 377 11.14 -14.49 -19.25
CA LEU A 377 12.51 -14.44 -19.77
C LEU A 377 13.35 -15.58 -19.18
N GLU A 378 14.49 -15.89 -19.81
CA GLU A 378 15.44 -16.90 -19.33
C GLU A 378 16.90 -16.47 -19.54
N GLY A 379 17.82 -17.07 -18.79
CA GLY A 379 19.26 -16.88 -18.97
C GLY A 379 19.75 -15.45 -18.75
N GLU A 380 20.64 -14.98 -19.61
CA GLU A 380 21.27 -13.65 -19.47
C GLU A 380 20.27 -12.50 -19.64
N GLU A 381 19.26 -12.66 -20.50
CA GLU A 381 18.25 -11.64 -20.71
C GLU A 381 17.41 -11.41 -19.46
N LEU A 382 16.99 -12.48 -18.79
CA LEU A 382 16.31 -12.41 -17.48
C LEU A 382 17.14 -11.61 -16.48
N ARG A 383 18.41 -11.98 -16.30
CA ARG A 383 19.30 -11.33 -15.33
C ARG A 383 19.50 -9.85 -15.65
N ARG A 384 19.68 -9.52 -16.94
CA ARG A 384 19.84 -8.12 -17.40
C ARG A 384 18.61 -7.27 -17.14
N VAL A 385 17.41 -7.82 -17.33
CA VAL A 385 16.14 -7.09 -17.15
C VAL A 385 15.74 -7.02 -15.68
N PHE A 386 15.92 -8.10 -14.91
CA PHE A 386 15.50 -8.18 -13.51
C PHE A 386 16.47 -7.45 -12.56
N MET A 387 17.78 -7.68 -12.72
CA MET A 387 18.81 -7.19 -11.81
C MET A 387 19.36 -5.85 -12.27
N ASN A 388 18.81 -4.74 -11.76
CA ASN A 388 19.34 -3.40 -12.02
C ASN A 388 19.96 -2.80 -10.75
N LYS A 389 21.25 -2.47 -10.82
CA LYS A 389 22.00 -1.94 -9.66
C LYS A 389 21.43 -0.64 -9.09
N LYS A 390 20.73 0.15 -9.92
CA LYS A 390 20.10 1.41 -9.48
C LYS A 390 18.87 1.19 -8.60
N ASP A 391 18.29 -0.01 -8.59
CA ASP A 391 17.07 -0.28 -7.81
C ASP A 391 17.35 -0.12 -6.31
N LYS A 392 18.54 -0.50 -5.85
CA LYS A 392 19.00 -0.31 -4.48
C LYS A 392 19.11 1.17 -4.09
N GLU A 393 19.48 2.04 -5.03
CA GLU A 393 19.53 3.49 -4.81
C GLU A 393 18.11 4.06 -4.62
N ILE A 394 17.13 3.54 -5.38
CA ILE A 394 15.71 3.91 -5.24
C ILE A 394 15.14 3.39 -3.92
N SER A 395 15.46 2.16 -3.51
CA SER A 395 15.06 1.62 -2.20
C SER A 395 15.63 2.46 -1.05
N LEU A 396 16.93 2.82 -1.12
CA LEU A 396 17.57 3.69 -0.13
C LEU A 396 16.97 5.10 -0.11
N GLN A 397 16.67 5.67 -1.28
CA GLN A 397 16.00 6.97 -1.37
C GLN A 397 14.63 6.90 -0.70
N SER A 398 13.84 5.87 -0.98
CA SER A 398 12.52 5.67 -0.38
C SER A 398 12.60 5.53 1.15
N ALA A 399 13.54 4.72 1.65
CA ALA A 399 13.76 4.56 3.08
C ALA A 399 14.16 5.89 3.75
N LYS A 400 15.07 6.67 3.14
CA LYS A 400 15.47 7.99 3.65
C LYS A 400 14.30 8.98 3.65
N GLU A 401 13.59 9.10 2.54
CA GLU A 401 12.47 10.03 2.41
C GLU A 401 11.31 9.71 3.37
N SER A 402 11.17 8.44 3.79
CA SER A 402 10.17 7.98 4.77
C SER A 402 10.48 8.36 6.22
N MET A 403 11.72 8.78 6.53
CA MET A 403 12.14 9.11 7.90
C MET A 403 11.48 10.41 8.39
N VAL A 404 10.69 10.33 9.46
CA VAL A 404 10.03 11.51 10.05
C VAL A 404 10.68 11.83 11.40
N LEU A 405 11.29 13.00 11.52
CA LEU A 405 11.79 13.48 12.80
C LEU A 405 10.63 14.12 13.57
N ILE A 406 10.10 13.41 14.56
CA ILE A 406 8.89 13.83 15.30
C ILE A 406 9.23 14.86 16.38
N LYS A 407 10.31 14.59 17.11
CA LYS A 407 10.80 15.41 18.22
C LYS A 407 12.32 15.45 18.16
N ASN A 408 12.91 16.61 18.44
CA ASN A 408 14.35 16.76 18.64
C ASN A 408 14.64 18.03 19.44
N ASN A 409 15.26 17.90 20.61
CA ASN A 409 15.69 19.02 21.45
C ASN A 409 17.17 19.42 21.23
N GLY A 410 17.77 18.99 20.11
CA GLY A 410 19.14 19.29 19.73
C GLY A 410 20.14 18.14 19.94
N VAL A 411 19.68 16.98 20.41
CA VAL A 411 20.51 15.77 20.55
C VAL A 411 20.87 15.15 19.19
N LEU A 412 20.00 15.29 18.19
CA LEU A 412 20.27 14.87 16.81
C LEU A 412 20.64 16.08 15.93
N PRO A 413 21.60 15.92 14.99
CA PRO A 413 22.34 14.69 14.70
C PRO A 413 23.42 14.37 15.75
N ILE A 414 23.73 13.08 15.91
CA ILE A 414 24.75 12.58 16.86
C ILE A 414 26.12 13.14 16.47
N GLN A 415 26.74 13.84 17.42
CA GLN A 415 28.02 14.50 17.21
C GLN A 415 29.19 13.51 17.23
N LYS A 416 30.24 13.78 16.44
CA LYS A 416 31.47 12.95 16.38
C LYS A 416 32.24 12.86 17.70
N SER A 417 31.95 13.77 18.64
CA SER A 417 32.52 13.77 19.99
C SER A 417 31.97 12.65 20.87
N VAL A 418 30.80 12.10 20.56
CA VAL A 418 30.24 10.92 21.23
C VAL A 418 31.15 9.72 21.00
N LYS A 419 31.58 9.06 22.07
CA LYS A 419 32.50 7.91 22.04
C LYS A 419 31.88 6.62 22.54
N LYS A 420 30.83 6.69 23.37
CA LYS A 420 30.12 5.52 23.88
C LYS A 420 28.64 5.60 23.57
N ILE A 421 28.13 4.63 22.82
CA ILE A 421 26.71 4.55 22.43
C ILE A 421 26.12 3.26 23.02
N ALA A 422 25.06 3.40 23.81
CA ALA A 422 24.20 2.27 24.16
C ALA A 422 23.11 2.14 23.10
N LEU A 423 23.03 0.98 22.46
CA LEU A 423 21.98 0.63 21.50
C LEU A 423 21.10 -0.46 22.14
N ILE A 424 19.83 -0.14 22.37
CA ILE A 424 18.93 -0.99 23.16
C ILE A 424 17.64 -1.26 22.39
N GLY A 425 17.13 -2.48 22.48
CA GLY A 425 15.82 -2.86 21.94
C GLY A 425 15.88 -3.91 20.84
N PRO A 426 14.73 -4.49 20.47
CA PRO A 426 14.64 -5.73 19.72
C PRO A 426 14.92 -5.60 18.21
N HIS A 427 14.92 -4.38 17.66
CA HIS A 427 15.16 -4.12 16.22
C HIS A 427 16.63 -3.84 15.91
N ALA A 428 17.42 -3.46 16.92
CA ALA A 428 18.80 -3.00 16.77
C ALA A 428 19.73 -4.00 16.06
N ASP A 429 19.60 -5.28 16.38
CA ASP A 429 20.42 -6.37 15.82
C ASP A 429 19.61 -7.37 15.00
N SER A 430 18.44 -6.96 14.49
CA SER A 430 17.51 -7.86 13.78
C SER A 430 16.98 -7.20 12.50
N PRO A 431 17.70 -7.30 11.37
CA PRO A 431 17.30 -6.67 10.11
C PRO A 431 15.95 -7.14 9.59
N ARG A 432 15.54 -8.37 9.95
CA ARG A 432 14.24 -8.95 9.58
C ARG A 432 13.07 -8.05 10.00
N LYS A 433 13.19 -7.35 11.12
CA LYS A 433 12.13 -6.47 11.62
C LYS A 433 11.98 -5.16 10.81
N PHE A 434 12.86 -4.88 9.86
CA PHE A 434 12.69 -3.75 8.93
C PHE A 434 11.70 -4.06 7.81
N PHE A 435 11.38 -5.32 7.58
CA PHE A 435 10.53 -5.78 6.49
C PHE A 435 9.09 -5.90 7.00
N GLY A 436 8.25 -4.95 6.59
CA GLY A 436 6.82 -4.94 6.95
C GLY A 436 6.01 -6.04 6.26
N GLY A 437 4.70 -6.05 6.54
CA GLY A 437 3.74 -6.88 5.81
C GLY A 437 3.88 -6.75 4.29
N TYR A 438 3.56 -7.83 3.56
CA TYR A 438 3.66 -7.89 2.10
C TYR A 438 5.06 -7.55 1.55
N THR A 439 6.11 -7.95 2.25
CA THR A 439 7.47 -8.06 1.70
C THR A 439 7.79 -9.52 1.43
N HIS A 440 8.71 -9.82 0.50
CA HIS A 440 9.15 -11.21 0.25
C HIS A 440 9.64 -11.90 1.53
N MET A 441 10.32 -11.16 2.40
CA MET A 441 10.80 -11.65 3.68
C MET A 441 9.66 -12.02 4.61
N CYS A 442 8.76 -11.08 4.90
CA CYS A 442 7.63 -11.32 5.79
C CYS A 442 6.76 -12.50 5.30
N MET A 443 6.53 -12.57 3.98
CA MET A 443 5.72 -13.64 3.38
C MET A 443 6.44 -14.99 3.32
N MET A 444 7.76 -15.01 3.44
CA MET A 444 8.52 -16.24 3.65
C MET A 444 8.56 -16.66 5.10
N GLU A 445 8.68 -15.72 6.05
CA GLU A 445 8.53 -16.03 7.47
C GLU A 445 7.16 -16.67 7.76
N SER A 446 6.09 -16.19 7.11
CA SER A 446 4.73 -16.71 7.30
C SER A 446 4.59 -18.20 7.02
N THR A 447 5.50 -18.79 6.24
CA THR A 447 5.52 -20.23 5.97
C THR A 447 5.86 -21.09 7.18
N TYR A 448 6.50 -20.49 8.18
CA TYR A 448 6.85 -21.08 9.47
C TYR A 448 5.91 -20.64 10.60
N ALA A 449 4.91 -19.81 10.28
CA ALA A 449 3.92 -19.38 11.25
C ALA A 449 2.89 -20.49 11.49
N ILE A 450 2.47 -20.62 12.74
CA ILE A 450 1.59 -21.71 13.17
C ILE A 450 0.11 -21.35 13.01
N ALA A 451 -0.23 -20.06 13.10
CA ALA A 451 -1.55 -19.55 12.73
C ALA A 451 -1.40 -18.58 11.56
N ASN A 452 -2.18 -18.82 10.51
CA ASN A 452 -2.22 -17.96 9.32
C ASN A 452 -3.33 -16.91 9.48
N SER A 453 -3.03 -15.68 9.09
CA SER A 453 -3.97 -14.57 9.09
C SER A 453 -4.31 -14.06 7.68
N ILE A 454 -3.68 -14.62 6.65
CA ILE A 454 -3.92 -14.27 5.25
C ILE A 454 -5.23 -14.92 4.79
N ALA A 455 -6.14 -14.10 4.28
CA ALA A 455 -7.43 -14.56 3.81
C ALA A 455 -7.29 -15.56 2.65
N GLY A 456 -8.10 -16.62 2.68
CA GLY A 456 -8.11 -17.66 1.64
C GLY A 456 -6.88 -18.57 1.57
N VAL A 457 -5.93 -18.47 2.52
CA VAL A 457 -4.75 -19.35 2.60
C VAL A 457 -4.83 -20.19 3.87
N SER A 458 -4.78 -21.51 3.73
CA SER A 458 -4.73 -22.41 4.90
C SER A 458 -3.43 -22.22 5.69
N GLY A 459 -3.47 -22.42 7.02
CA GLY A 459 -2.28 -22.41 7.85
C GLY A 459 -1.33 -23.59 7.56
N SER A 460 -0.06 -23.42 7.89
CA SER A 460 0.89 -24.53 7.91
C SER A 460 0.47 -25.51 9.01
N GLU A 461 0.28 -26.79 8.69
CA GLU A 461 0.18 -27.81 9.74
C GLU A 461 1.44 -27.74 10.60
N ASN A 462 1.30 -27.81 11.93
CA ASN A 462 2.45 -27.83 12.83
C ASN A 462 3.13 -29.20 12.74
N VAL A 463 3.85 -29.44 11.64
CA VAL A 463 4.32 -30.76 11.18
C VAL A 463 5.24 -31.43 12.22
N ASP A 464 5.87 -30.64 13.09
CA ASP A 464 6.92 -31.11 13.99
C ASP A 464 6.50 -31.27 15.47
N ASN A 465 5.26 -30.98 15.86
CA ASN A 465 4.82 -31.03 17.28
C ASN A 465 5.73 -30.22 18.24
N LYS A 466 6.46 -29.21 17.75
CA LYS A 466 7.35 -28.37 18.57
C LYS A 466 6.54 -27.47 19.49
N GLU A 467 7.00 -27.32 20.73
CA GLU A 467 6.42 -26.38 21.69
C GLU A 467 6.53 -24.94 21.14
N ILE A 468 5.41 -24.23 21.14
CA ILE A 468 5.34 -22.87 20.61
C ILE A 468 5.93 -21.91 21.63
N VAL A 469 7.08 -21.34 21.31
CA VAL A 469 7.65 -20.25 22.10
C VAL A 469 6.94 -18.95 21.75
N THR A 470 6.30 -18.31 22.72
CA THR A 470 5.69 -16.99 22.55
C THR A 470 6.54 -15.90 23.18
N VAL A 471 6.34 -14.65 22.73
CA VAL A 471 6.81 -13.49 23.47
C VAL A 471 6.17 -13.51 24.86
N PRO A 472 6.95 -13.45 25.95
CA PRO A 472 6.46 -13.71 27.30
C PRO A 472 5.22 -12.88 27.67
N GLY A 473 4.17 -13.54 28.14
CA GLY A 473 2.91 -12.91 28.52
C GLY A 473 2.00 -12.53 27.35
N THR A 474 2.28 -12.99 26.13
CA THR A 474 1.47 -12.73 24.94
C THR A 474 1.17 -14.02 24.16
N ASN A 475 0.29 -13.90 23.17
CA ASN A 475 -0.02 -14.93 22.17
C ASN A 475 0.83 -14.81 20.89
N ILE A 476 1.80 -13.88 20.84
CA ILE A 476 2.64 -13.65 19.67
C ILE A 476 3.75 -14.70 19.66
N GLN A 477 3.84 -15.47 18.57
CA GLN A 477 4.92 -16.44 18.35
C GLN A 477 6.26 -15.69 18.27
N SER A 478 7.23 -16.16 19.05
CA SER A 478 8.59 -15.64 18.97
C SER A 478 9.22 -16.05 17.64
N ASP A 479 9.76 -15.07 16.91
CA ASP A 479 10.52 -15.26 15.68
C ASP A 479 12.04 -15.19 15.93
N GLU A 480 12.46 -15.25 17.20
CA GLU A 480 13.87 -15.16 17.63
C GLU A 480 14.53 -16.53 17.64
N THR A 481 14.43 -17.22 16.52
CA THR A 481 15.00 -18.56 16.34
C THR A 481 15.93 -18.62 15.11
N PRO A 482 16.95 -19.52 15.11
CA PRO A 482 17.90 -19.61 14.00
C PRO A 482 17.25 -19.89 12.63
N GLU A 483 16.08 -20.52 12.61
CA GLU A 483 15.34 -20.84 11.38
C GLU A 483 14.94 -19.58 10.61
N PHE A 484 14.48 -18.53 11.30
CA PHE A 484 14.11 -17.26 10.65
C PHE A 484 15.33 -16.51 10.10
N ASP A 485 16.47 -16.60 10.79
CA ASP A 485 17.70 -15.92 10.35
C ASP A 485 18.29 -16.52 9.07
N VAL A 486 18.00 -17.79 8.78
CA VAL A 486 18.38 -18.43 7.50
C VAL A 486 17.65 -17.76 6.33
N ILE A 487 16.41 -17.30 6.51
CA ILE A 487 15.61 -16.63 5.47
C ILE A 487 16.31 -15.33 5.06
N LEU A 488 16.69 -14.50 6.03
CA LEU A 488 17.42 -13.24 5.78
C LEU A 488 18.72 -13.49 5.02
N LYS A 489 19.55 -14.44 5.49
CA LYS A 489 20.85 -14.75 4.87
C LYS A 489 20.72 -15.22 3.43
N ARG A 490 19.61 -15.87 3.09
CA ARG A 490 19.31 -16.31 1.73
C ARG A 490 18.80 -15.18 0.85
N GLN A 491 17.78 -14.47 1.30
CA GLN A 491 17.11 -13.46 0.48
C GLN A 491 17.93 -12.17 0.36
N LYS A 492 18.58 -11.77 1.45
CA LYS A 492 19.22 -10.46 1.63
C LYS A 492 20.55 -10.59 2.40
N PRO A 493 21.55 -11.33 1.88
CA PRO A 493 22.82 -11.56 2.57
C PRO A 493 23.58 -10.28 2.93
N ASP A 494 23.37 -9.20 2.19
CA ASP A 494 24.03 -7.91 2.38
C ASP A 494 23.24 -6.93 3.26
N CYS A 495 22.07 -7.32 3.78
CA CYS A 495 21.23 -6.47 4.62
C CYS A 495 21.77 -6.42 6.05
N ARG A 496 22.24 -5.23 6.45
CA ARG A 496 22.86 -5.00 7.76
C ARG A 496 21.84 -4.65 8.83
N SER A 497 22.18 -4.95 10.08
CA SER A 497 21.47 -4.43 11.26
C SER A 497 21.88 -2.98 11.57
N ILE A 498 21.12 -2.29 12.44
CA ILE A 498 21.52 -0.96 12.92
C ILE A 498 22.84 -1.06 13.69
N LEU A 499 23.04 -2.13 14.46
CA LEU A 499 24.27 -2.40 15.17
C LEU A 499 25.47 -2.51 14.22
N GLU A 500 25.33 -3.31 13.16
CA GLU A 500 26.37 -3.49 12.14
C GLU A 500 26.65 -2.19 11.39
N GLU A 501 25.61 -1.47 11.01
CA GLU A 501 25.75 -0.22 10.25
C GLU A 501 26.35 0.91 11.10
N LEU A 502 25.95 1.03 12.38
CA LEU A 502 26.59 1.98 13.32
C LEU A 502 28.07 1.66 13.50
N LYS A 503 28.43 0.38 13.71
CA LYS A 503 29.84 -0.04 13.85
C LYS A 503 30.64 0.27 12.59
N ALA A 504 30.06 0.08 11.41
CA ALA A 504 30.70 0.41 10.15
C ALA A 504 30.87 1.93 9.96
N GLN A 505 29.89 2.73 10.38
CA GLN A 505 29.90 4.19 10.18
C GLN A 505 30.62 4.96 11.29
N MET A 506 30.81 4.37 12.48
CA MET A 506 31.49 4.95 13.65
C MET A 506 32.53 3.99 14.25
N PRO A 507 33.61 3.66 13.51
CA PRO A 507 34.60 2.67 13.97
C PRO A 507 35.37 3.09 15.24
N ASP A 508 35.43 4.40 15.52
CA ASP A 508 36.12 4.95 16.70
C ASP A 508 35.21 5.07 17.94
N ALA A 509 33.93 4.71 17.83
CA ALA A 509 32.99 4.73 18.94
C ALA A 509 32.78 3.31 19.48
N GLU A 510 32.72 3.19 20.80
CA GLU A 510 32.31 1.97 21.48
C GLU A 510 30.78 1.85 21.43
N ILE A 511 30.28 0.89 20.65
CA ILE A 511 28.84 0.61 20.54
C ILE A 511 28.52 -0.66 21.33
N ARG A 512 27.79 -0.50 22.43
CA ARG A 512 27.30 -1.61 23.26
C ARG A 512 25.84 -1.87 22.99
N TYR A 513 25.51 -3.13 22.72
CA TYR A 513 24.15 -3.57 22.47
C TYR A 513 23.57 -4.37 23.64
N ALA A 514 22.29 -4.18 23.93
CA ALA A 514 21.49 -5.08 24.74
C ALA A 514 20.07 -5.19 24.18
N TYR A 515 19.50 -6.39 24.21
CA TYR A 515 18.12 -6.62 23.78
C TYR A 515 17.11 -5.78 24.59
N GLY A 516 17.25 -5.78 25.92
CA GLY A 516 16.48 -4.91 26.83
C GLY A 516 15.05 -5.37 27.09
N TYR A 517 14.23 -5.43 26.05
CA TYR A 517 12.79 -5.73 26.13
C TYR A 517 12.26 -6.29 24.80
N PRO A 518 11.15 -7.05 24.82
CA PRO A 518 10.53 -7.58 23.62
C PRO A 518 9.69 -6.55 22.84
N ILE A 519 9.24 -6.96 21.65
CA ILE A 519 8.35 -6.19 20.77
C ILE A 519 6.91 -6.05 21.30
N ALA A 520 6.54 -6.78 22.36
CA ALA A 520 5.19 -6.81 22.92
C ALA A 520 5.20 -7.29 24.38
N GLY A 521 4.11 -7.03 25.10
CA GLY A 521 3.93 -7.50 26.47
C GLY A 521 4.61 -6.62 27.53
N ALA A 522 4.88 -7.24 28.69
CA ALA A 522 5.33 -6.55 29.90
C ALA A 522 6.62 -7.15 30.49
N ASP A 523 7.32 -8.03 29.76
CA ASP A 523 8.56 -8.62 30.27
C ASP A 523 9.67 -7.59 30.45
N GLN A 524 10.30 -7.64 31.62
CA GLN A 524 11.37 -6.71 32.04
C GLN A 524 12.68 -7.45 32.32
N SER A 525 12.78 -8.75 32.00
CA SER A 525 13.93 -9.59 32.33
C SER A 525 15.26 -9.06 31.76
N GLY A 526 15.23 -8.40 30.60
CA GLY A 526 16.40 -7.81 29.93
C GLY A 526 16.84 -6.44 30.48
N TYR A 527 16.11 -5.83 31.41
CA TYR A 527 16.35 -4.45 31.84
C TYR A 527 17.70 -4.24 32.52
N ALA A 528 18.10 -5.16 33.40
CA ALA A 528 19.28 -4.96 34.25
C ALA A 528 20.53 -4.69 33.42
N ARG A 529 20.77 -5.53 32.40
CA ARG A 529 21.89 -5.36 31.47
C ARG A 529 21.76 -4.11 30.61
N ALA A 530 20.55 -3.82 30.13
CA ALA A 530 20.30 -2.65 29.28
C ALA A 530 20.52 -1.33 30.04
N LEU A 531 20.10 -1.23 31.30
CA LEU A 531 20.34 -0.06 32.14
C LEU A 531 21.82 0.11 32.50
N GLU A 532 22.54 -0.99 32.76
CA GLU A 532 23.99 -0.96 33.01
C GLU A 532 24.77 -0.37 31.82
N ILE A 533 24.46 -0.81 30.59
CA ILE A 533 25.12 -0.24 29.40
C ILE A 533 24.70 1.20 29.13
N ALA A 534 23.46 1.58 29.44
CA ALA A 534 22.97 2.94 29.30
C ALA A 534 23.68 3.89 30.27
N GLU A 535 23.95 3.46 31.50
CA GLU A 535 24.63 4.28 32.52
C GLU A 535 26.08 4.64 32.12
N ASP A 536 26.81 3.72 31.49
CA ASP A 536 28.18 3.96 31.01
C ASP A 536 28.26 4.69 29.67
N ALA A 537 27.14 4.90 28.97
CA ALA A 537 27.12 5.53 27.65
C ALA A 537 27.13 7.07 27.72
N ASP A 538 27.58 7.70 26.62
CA ASP A 538 27.42 9.14 26.40
C ASP A 538 26.00 9.46 25.90
N ILE A 539 25.42 8.52 25.14
CA ILE A 539 24.10 8.61 24.54
C ILE A 539 23.44 7.23 24.43
N VAL A 540 22.11 7.20 24.53
CA VAL A 540 21.33 5.97 24.45
C VAL A 540 20.38 6.05 23.27
N ILE A 541 20.40 5.04 22.40
CA ILE A 541 19.49 4.84 21.29
C ILE A 541 18.58 3.66 21.64
N LEU A 542 17.28 3.90 21.70
CA LEU A 542 16.23 2.93 21.95
C LEU A 542 15.53 2.61 20.64
N THR A 543 15.57 1.37 20.21
CA THR A 543 14.64 0.85 19.19
C THR A 543 13.34 0.47 19.86
N LEU A 544 12.23 0.97 19.34
CA LEU A 544 10.90 0.93 19.95
C LEU A 544 9.85 0.52 18.92
N GLY A 545 8.70 0.08 19.39
CA GLY A 545 7.59 -0.37 18.54
C GLY A 545 7.42 -1.88 18.53
N GLY A 546 6.87 -2.39 17.44
CA GLY A 546 6.43 -3.77 17.30
C GLY A 546 7.03 -4.47 16.08
N LYS A 547 6.38 -5.54 15.63
CA LYS A 547 6.67 -6.20 14.36
C LYS A 547 5.44 -6.07 13.46
N HIS A 548 5.54 -5.23 12.43
CA HIS A 548 4.54 -5.17 11.36
C HIS A 548 4.79 -6.33 10.39
N GLY A 549 3.79 -7.15 10.15
CA GLY A 549 3.95 -8.35 9.35
C GLY A 549 2.64 -9.06 9.06
N THR A 550 2.68 -10.39 9.07
CA THR A 550 1.51 -11.25 8.92
C THR A 550 1.64 -12.45 9.87
N CYS A 551 0.54 -13.16 10.08
CA CYS A 551 0.44 -14.37 10.90
C CYS A 551 0.79 -14.18 12.40
N SER A 552 0.87 -15.28 13.14
CA SER A 552 1.06 -15.33 14.61
C SER A 552 2.30 -14.63 15.16
N MET A 553 3.26 -14.23 14.33
CA MET A 553 4.53 -13.62 14.77
C MET A 553 4.49 -12.09 14.79
N ALA A 554 3.48 -11.50 14.15
CA ALA A 554 3.35 -10.05 14.06
C ALA A 554 2.61 -9.50 15.29
N SER A 555 2.89 -8.24 15.63
CA SER A 555 2.11 -7.47 16.62
C SER A 555 1.10 -6.54 15.95
N MET A 556 1.17 -6.39 14.63
CA MET A 556 0.27 -5.62 13.79
C MET A 556 0.41 -6.10 12.34
N GLY A 557 -0.66 -6.10 11.57
CA GLY A 557 -0.67 -6.58 10.19
C GLY A 557 -2.01 -7.12 9.74
N GLU A 558 -2.03 -7.82 8.61
CA GLU A 558 -3.24 -8.50 8.13
C GLU A 558 -3.79 -9.49 9.16
N GLY A 559 -5.04 -9.28 9.58
CA GLY A 559 -5.70 -10.07 10.62
C GLY A 559 -5.08 -9.96 12.02
N VAL A 560 -4.18 -8.99 12.25
CA VAL A 560 -3.53 -8.75 13.54
C VAL A 560 -3.87 -7.33 14.01
N ASP A 561 -5.09 -7.19 14.52
CA ASP A 561 -5.65 -5.94 15.03
C ASP A 561 -5.40 -5.78 16.54
N ALA A 562 -5.44 -4.55 17.06
CA ALA A 562 -5.14 -4.32 18.48
C ALA A 562 -6.03 -3.26 19.14
N THR A 563 -6.44 -3.51 20.38
CA THR A 563 -7.20 -2.56 21.20
C THR A 563 -6.35 -1.43 21.79
N ASN A 564 -5.05 -1.68 21.96
CA ASN A 564 -4.06 -0.72 22.42
C ASN A 564 -3.18 -0.27 21.24
N ILE A 565 -3.06 1.05 21.06
CA ILE A 565 -2.24 1.69 20.01
C ILE A 565 -0.91 2.23 20.56
N ASN A 566 -0.71 2.14 21.88
CA ASN A 566 0.48 2.68 22.53
C ASN A 566 1.66 1.71 22.43
N LEU A 567 2.86 2.19 22.78
CA LEU A 567 4.02 1.32 22.99
C LEU A 567 3.70 0.17 23.96
N PRO A 568 4.32 -1.01 23.77
CA PRO A 568 4.23 -2.08 24.74
C PRO A 568 4.66 -1.62 26.14
N GLU A 569 4.02 -2.17 27.17
CA GLU A 569 4.24 -1.77 28.57
C GLU A 569 5.72 -1.87 28.97
N CYS A 570 6.41 -2.92 28.53
CA CYS A 570 7.83 -3.12 28.77
C CYS A 570 8.72 -2.06 28.11
N GLN A 571 8.29 -1.37 27.06
CA GLN A 571 9.10 -0.34 26.42
C GLN A 571 8.90 1.00 27.13
N ASP A 572 7.65 1.35 27.42
CA ASP A 572 7.28 2.54 28.20
C ASP A 572 7.91 2.55 29.60
N ALA A 573 7.84 1.42 30.30
CA ALA A 573 8.47 1.27 31.61
C ALA A 573 10.00 1.37 31.54
N PHE A 574 10.63 0.92 30.45
CA PHE A 574 12.07 1.06 30.25
C PHE A 574 12.46 2.51 30.04
N ILE A 575 11.75 3.26 29.18
CA ILE A 575 12.00 4.69 28.93
C ILE A 575 12.00 5.47 30.27
N ARG A 576 10.99 5.25 31.12
CA ARG A 576 10.91 5.91 32.44
C ARG A 576 12.06 5.56 33.38
N LYS A 577 12.60 4.33 33.30
CA LYS A 577 13.77 3.92 34.11
C LYS A 577 15.06 4.51 33.54
N ALA A 578 15.26 4.44 32.24
CA ALA A 578 16.44 5.00 31.56
C ALA A 578 16.54 6.52 31.72
N ALA A 579 15.41 7.23 31.73
CA ALA A 579 15.37 8.68 31.93
C ALA A 579 15.99 9.13 33.27
N LYS A 580 15.94 8.28 34.31
CA LYS A 580 16.55 8.57 35.62
C LYS A 580 18.07 8.59 35.60
N LEU A 581 18.70 8.06 34.55
CA LEU A 581 20.16 8.07 34.37
C LEU A 581 20.68 9.43 33.89
N GLY A 582 19.79 10.33 33.42
CA GLY A 582 20.17 11.67 32.95
C GLY A 582 21.01 11.68 31.67
N LYS A 583 21.02 10.58 30.91
CA LYS A 583 21.68 10.47 29.61
C LYS A 583 20.74 10.93 28.50
N PRO A 584 21.25 11.54 27.41
CA PRO A 584 20.42 11.82 26.26
C PRO A 584 19.81 10.53 25.68
N LEU A 585 18.49 10.51 25.49
CA LEU A 585 17.73 9.37 25.01
C LEU A 585 17.11 9.65 23.64
N ILE A 586 17.44 8.82 22.65
CA ILE A 586 16.85 8.86 21.31
C ILE A 586 15.96 7.62 21.13
N GLY A 587 14.70 7.82 20.74
CA GLY A 587 13.83 6.75 20.28
C GLY A 587 13.84 6.63 18.75
N VAL A 588 13.93 5.41 18.24
CA VAL A 588 13.70 5.07 16.84
C VAL A 588 12.56 4.07 16.77
N HIS A 589 11.46 4.48 16.15
CA HIS A 589 10.24 3.69 16.05
C HIS A 589 10.24 2.78 14.82
N PHE A 590 9.77 1.55 15.02
CA PHE A 590 9.55 0.56 13.98
C PHE A 590 8.17 -0.08 14.13
N ASP A 591 7.29 0.19 13.17
CA ASP A 591 5.87 -0.18 13.21
C ASP A 591 5.22 -0.04 11.82
N GLY A 592 3.95 -0.43 11.73
CA GLY A 592 3.07 -0.20 10.59
C GLY A 592 1.93 0.77 10.92
N ARG A 593 1.99 1.49 12.04
CA ARG A 593 0.94 2.41 12.51
C ARG A 593 1.56 3.40 13.49
N PRO A 594 1.12 4.67 13.49
CA PRO A 594 1.73 5.70 14.33
C PRO A 594 1.72 5.29 15.80
N ILE A 595 2.90 5.25 16.40
CA ILE A 595 3.07 4.92 17.82
C ILE A 595 2.65 6.08 18.71
N SER A 596 1.94 5.77 19.79
CA SER A 596 1.66 6.70 20.89
C SER A 596 2.37 6.28 22.17
N SER A 597 2.99 7.23 22.87
CA SER A 597 3.57 6.98 24.18
C SER A 597 3.76 8.28 24.97
N ASP A 598 3.19 8.32 26.18
CA ASP A 598 3.43 9.41 27.12
C ASP A 598 4.87 9.39 27.66
N ALA A 599 5.44 8.19 27.84
CA ALA A 599 6.81 8.07 28.33
C ALA A 599 7.81 8.60 27.29
N ALA A 600 7.60 8.27 26.02
CA ALA A 600 8.43 8.74 24.91
C ALA A 600 8.42 10.29 24.84
N ASP A 601 7.23 10.88 24.81
CA ASP A 601 7.06 12.33 24.70
C ASP A 601 7.62 13.08 25.91
N ALA A 602 7.46 12.54 27.11
CA ALA A 602 7.94 13.20 28.33
C ALA A 602 9.47 13.08 28.51
N HIS A 603 10.08 12.00 28.03
CA HIS A 603 11.45 11.64 28.45
C HIS A 603 12.47 11.48 27.34
N LEU A 604 12.07 11.26 26.08
CA LEU A 604 13.02 11.16 24.97
C LEU A 604 13.40 12.54 24.46
N ASP A 605 14.69 12.73 24.20
CA ASP A 605 15.27 13.96 23.68
C ASP A 605 15.02 14.09 22.17
N ALA A 606 15.00 12.96 21.47
CA ALA A 606 14.55 12.87 20.09
C ALA A 606 13.74 11.60 19.80
N ILE A 607 12.83 11.71 18.83
CA ILE A 607 12.00 10.61 18.31
C ILE A 607 12.11 10.64 16.79
N LEU A 608 12.61 9.54 16.23
CA LEU A 608 12.67 9.29 14.79
C LEU A 608 11.69 8.18 14.43
N GLU A 609 10.71 8.50 13.59
CA GLU A 609 9.79 7.52 13.02
C GLU A 609 10.43 6.89 11.77
N ALA A 610 10.66 5.57 11.82
CA ALA A 610 11.31 4.82 10.75
C ALA A 610 10.36 3.82 10.07
N TRP A 611 9.14 3.62 10.58
CA TRP A 611 8.15 2.69 10.03
C TRP A 611 8.75 1.28 9.80
N ASN A 612 8.63 0.75 8.58
CA ASN A 612 9.35 -0.45 8.12
C ASN A 612 10.22 -0.07 6.91
N PRO A 613 11.51 0.23 7.12
CA PRO A 613 12.34 0.83 6.08
C PRO A 613 13.02 -0.19 5.14
N SER A 614 12.69 -1.48 5.29
CA SER A 614 13.08 -2.56 4.40
C SER A 614 14.60 -2.77 4.27
N GLU A 615 15.07 -3.29 3.13
CA GLU A 615 16.45 -3.77 2.97
C GLU A 615 17.54 -2.71 3.12
N MET A 616 17.21 -1.44 2.87
CA MET A 616 18.12 -0.29 3.03
C MET A 616 17.92 0.44 4.35
N GLY A 617 17.15 -0.14 5.26
CA GLY A 617 16.66 0.52 6.46
C GLY A 617 17.75 0.92 7.45
N ALA A 618 18.70 0.04 7.74
CA ALA A 618 19.81 0.36 8.63
C ALA A 618 20.63 1.55 8.10
N GLU A 619 20.93 1.58 6.79
CA GLU A 619 21.67 2.69 6.19
C GLU A 619 20.88 4.00 6.29
N ALA A 620 19.57 3.98 6.04
CA ALA A 620 18.72 5.17 6.13
C ALA A 620 18.64 5.71 7.57
N VAL A 621 18.38 4.84 8.55
CA VAL A 621 18.29 5.19 9.97
C VAL A 621 19.62 5.74 10.47
N VAL A 622 20.73 5.02 10.26
CA VAL A 622 22.06 5.47 10.73
C VAL A 622 22.50 6.74 10.03
N SER A 623 22.27 6.88 8.73
CA SER A 623 22.58 8.14 8.02
C SER A 623 21.83 9.33 8.60
N THR A 624 20.57 9.12 9.03
CA THR A 624 19.74 10.15 9.65
C THR A 624 20.25 10.50 11.05
N LEU A 625 20.49 9.50 11.89
CA LEU A 625 21.01 9.69 13.24
C LEU A 625 22.34 10.44 13.24
N LEU A 626 23.22 10.17 12.28
CA LEU A 626 24.54 10.81 12.16
C LEU A 626 24.54 12.12 11.37
N GLY A 627 23.38 12.59 10.89
CA GLY A 627 23.27 13.83 10.11
C GLY A 627 23.86 13.78 8.70
N ARG A 628 24.17 12.58 8.18
CA ARG A 628 24.58 12.38 6.77
C ARG A 628 23.38 12.53 5.83
N TYR A 629 22.19 12.24 6.34
CA TYR A 629 20.92 12.59 5.74
C TYR A 629 20.15 13.50 6.70
N ASN A 630 19.58 14.58 6.18
CA ASN A 630 18.69 15.46 6.92
C ASN A 630 17.24 14.97 6.68
N PRO A 631 16.51 14.52 7.71
CA PRO A 631 15.16 14.00 7.54
C PRO A 631 14.22 15.09 7.02
N GLY A 632 13.36 14.70 6.09
CA GLY A 632 12.32 15.55 5.50
C GLY A 632 11.00 14.83 5.27
N GLY A 633 10.83 13.62 5.82
CA GLY A 633 9.54 12.94 5.84
C GLY A 633 8.55 13.68 6.74
N LYS A 634 7.26 13.53 6.46
CA LYS A 634 6.15 14.14 7.20
C LYS A 634 5.09 13.08 7.52
N MET A 635 4.49 13.14 8.70
CA MET A 635 3.45 12.20 9.12
C MET A 635 2.29 12.17 8.12
N PRO A 636 1.98 11.02 7.49
CA PRO A 636 0.86 10.88 6.56
C PRO A 636 -0.47 10.59 7.29
N VAL A 637 -0.44 10.57 8.62
CA VAL A 637 -1.54 10.20 9.51
C VAL A 637 -1.43 10.99 10.82
N THR A 638 -2.56 11.30 11.41
CA THR A 638 -2.66 11.94 12.73
C THR A 638 -2.46 10.91 13.83
N THR A 639 -1.65 11.22 14.84
CA THR A 639 -1.37 10.30 15.96
C THR A 639 -2.27 10.62 17.15
N ALA A 640 -3.10 9.66 17.54
CA ALA A 640 -3.90 9.73 18.76
C ALA A 640 -3.06 9.52 20.04
N TYR A 641 -3.49 10.05 21.18
CA TYR A 641 -2.92 9.72 22.49
C TYR A 641 -3.27 8.30 22.93
N THR A 642 -4.52 7.87 22.70
CA THR A 642 -5.01 6.54 23.06
C THR A 642 -6.06 6.09 22.04
N SER A 643 -6.40 4.80 22.04
CA SER A 643 -7.46 4.25 21.18
C SER A 643 -8.85 4.82 21.49
N GLY A 644 -9.05 5.40 22.69
CA GLY A 644 -10.30 6.05 23.07
C GLY A 644 -10.57 7.38 22.34
N GLN A 645 -9.55 7.99 21.73
CA GLN A 645 -9.72 9.20 20.90
C GLN A 645 -10.11 8.87 19.45
N ILE A 646 -10.02 7.61 19.03
CA ILE A 646 -10.25 7.22 17.64
C ILE A 646 -11.76 7.21 17.33
N PRO A 647 -12.20 7.80 16.21
CA PRO A 647 -11.38 8.39 15.15
C PRO A 647 -10.93 9.84 15.46
N ILE A 648 -9.67 10.15 15.12
CA ILE A 648 -9.10 11.50 15.17
C ILE A 648 -8.24 11.71 13.91
N TYR A 649 -8.58 12.70 13.09
CA TYR A 649 -7.96 12.95 11.79
C TYR A 649 -8.11 14.42 11.38
N TYR A 650 -7.18 14.96 10.60
CA TYR A 650 -7.04 16.41 10.41
C TYR A 650 -8.22 17.06 9.66
N ASN A 651 -8.76 16.38 8.64
CA ASN A 651 -9.87 16.88 7.81
C ASN A 651 -11.25 16.44 8.33
N HIS A 652 -11.46 16.52 9.65
CA HIS A 652 -12.76 16.30 10.27
C HIS A 652 -13.75 17.41 9.92
N PRO A 653 -15.07 17.17 10.02
CA PRO A 653 -16.09 18.18 9.71
C PRO A 653 -15.92 19.48 10.49
N HIS A 654 -16.31 20.61 9.90
CA HIS A 654 -16.25 21.91 10.54
C HIS A 654 -16.94 21.94 11.92
N ASN A 655 -16.32 22.61 12.90
CA ASN A 655 -16.78 22.70 14.28
C ASN A 655 -17.05 21.33 14.96
N SER A 656 -16.25 20.33 14.63
CA SER A 656 -16.23 19.00 15.27
C SER A 656 -14.84 18.68 15.82
N ALA A 657 -14.70 17.54 16.50
CA ALA A 657 -13.45 17.09 17.12
C ALA A 657 -12.75 18.21 17.93
N TRP A 658 -11.46 18.46 17.71
CA TRP A 658 -10.71 19.49 18.44
C TRP A 658 -10.97 20.93 17.99
N HIS A 659 -11.68 21.14 16.88
CA HIS A 659 -12.14 22.47 16.46
C HIS A 659 -13.55 22.81 16.99
N GLN A 660 -14.16 21.93 17.78
CA GLN A 660 -15.47 22.18 18.34
C GLN A 660 -15.41 23.33 19.37
N THR A 661 -15.99 24.48 19.01
CA THR A 661 -16.04 25.68 19.84
C THR A 661 -17.47 26.23 19.93
N GLY A 662 -17.77 26.96 21.02
CA GLY A 662 -18.98 27.78 21.15
C GLY A 662 -20.31 27.06 21.45
N SER A 663 -20.42 25.74 21.27
CA SER A 663 -21.66 24.97 21.52
C SER A 663 -21.53 23.85 22.56
N ILE A 664 -20.44 23.82 23.34
CA ILE A 664 -20.15 22.77 24.32
C ILE A 664 -19.67 23.33 25.67
N GLY A 665 -19.92 22.58 26.74
CA GLY A 665 -19.50 22.95 28.11
C GLY A 665 -18.08 22.52 28.50
N PHE A 666 -17.50 21.54 27.80
CA PHE A 666 -16.13 21.04 28.02
C PHE A 666 -15.37 21.01 26.70
N LEU A 667 -14.23 21.69 26.62
CA LEU A 667 -13.41 21.78 25.40
C LEU A 667 -12.50 20.57 25.17
N ASN A 668 -12.38 19.67 26.16
CA ASN A 668 -11.51 18.51 26.18
C ASN A 668 -12.26 17.31 26.76
N TYR A 669 -11.71 16.11 26.63
CA TYR A 669 -12.16 14.96 27.41
C TYR A 669 -11.93 15.23 28.90
N VAL A 670 -12.55 14.42 29.76
CA VAL A 670 -12.44 14.58 31.23
C VAL A 670 -10.98 14.46 31.71
N ASP A 671 -10.16 13.73 30.98
CA ASP A 671 -8.81 13.30 31.36
C ASP A 671 -7.72 13.60 30.32
N MET A 672 -8.07 14.09 29.12
CA MET A 672 -7.10 14.44 28.08
C MET A 672 -7.61 15.47 27.06
N PRO A 673 -6.71 16.14 26.31
CA PRO A 673 -7.11 17.08 25.26
C PRO A 673 -7.93 16.42 24.13
N HIS A 674 -8.78 17.19 23.45
CA HIS A 674 -9.36 16.75 22.16
C HIS A 674 -8.32 16.72 21.03
N THR A 675 -7.24 17.49 21.15
CA THR A 675 -6.18 17.55 20.15
C THR A 675 -5.43 16.23 20.03
N PRO A 676 -4.93 15.88 18.84
CA PRO A 676 -4.06 14.73 18.66
C PRO A 676 -2.69 14.98 19.30
N ARG A 677 -1.92 13.90 19.45
CA ARG A 677 -0.52 13.96 19.90
C ARG A 677 0.38 14.56 18.82
N TYR A 678 0.22 14.10 17.58
CA TYR A 678 0.92 14.62 16.41
C TYR A 678 -0.06 14.81 15.26
N TYR A 679 0.08 15.93 14.56
CA TYR A 679 -0.83 16.31 13.48
C TYR A 679 -0.37 15.72 12.14
N PHE A 680 -1.33 15.53 11.24
CA PHE A 680 -1.05 15.25 9.83
C PHE A 680 -0.06 16.27 9.24
N GLY A 681 0.90 15.78 8.47
CA GLY A 681 1.96 16.57 7.87
C GLY A 681 3.08 16.99 8.83
N HIS A 682 3.05 16.60 10.12
CA HIS A 682 4.10 16.96 11.08
C HIS A 682 5.43 16.26 10.76
N GLY A 683 6.54 16.99 10.87
CA GLY A 683 7.88 16.43 10.68
C GLY A 683 8.94 17.53 10.66
N LEU A 684 9.93 17.39 11.54
CA LEU A 684 11.02 18.33 11.74
C LEU A 684 12.17 18.06 10.76
N SER A 685 13.09 19.01 10.69
CA SER A 685 14.34 18.92 9.92
C SER A 685 15.51 19.39 10.79
N TYR A 686 16.74 19.03 10.42
CA TYR A 686 17.95 19.65 10.97
C TYR A 686 18.17 21.07 10.46
N THR A 687 17.40 21.51 9.45
CA THR A 687 17.41 22.89 8.96
C THR A 687 16.07 23.59 9.21
N LYS A 688 15.98 24.86 8.82
CA LYS A 688 14.77 25.69 8.95
C LYS A 688 14.33 26.20 7.59
N PHE A 689 13.02 26.29 7.40
CA PHE A 689 12.42 26.82 6.19
C PHE A 689 11.51 28.01 6.49
N GLU A 690 11.65 29.07 5.70
CA GLU A 690 10.80 30.25 5.76
C GLU A 690 9.93 30.35 4.49
N TYR A 691 8.68 30.74 4.69
CA TYR A 691 7.67 30.85 3.65
C TYR A 691 7.30 32.32 3.50
N SER A 692 7.24 32.82 2.27
CA SER A 692 6.94 34.23 2.02
C SER A 692 6.24 34.43 0.66
N ASN A 693 5.84 35.67 0.38
CA ASN A 693 5.35 36.09 -0.93
C ASN A 693 4.16 35.27 -1.47
N LEU A 694 3.15 34.99 -0.64
CA LEU A 694 1.90 34.38 -1.11
C LEU A 694 1.27 35.26 -2.19
N GLN A 695 0.98 34.68 -3.34
CA GLN A 695 0.28 35.34 -4.44
C GLN A 695 -0.76 34.40 -5.04
N LEU A 696 -1.97 34.91 -5.24
CA LEU A 696 -3.03 34.25 -5.97
C LEU A 696 -3.18 34.95 -7.32
N SER A 697 -3.36 34.19 -8.41
CA SER A 697 -3.43 34.78 -9.75
C SER A 697 -4.69 35.61 -10.01
N LYS A 698 -5.75 35.36 -9.22
CA LYS A 698 -7.07 35.96 -9.34
C LYS A 698 -7.73 35.98 -7.95
N ASP A 699 -8.53 36.99 -7.68
CA ASP A 699 -9.36 37.04 -6.46
C ASP A 699 -10.66 36.24 -6.63
N CYS A 700 -11.07 35.97 -7.87
CA CYS A 700 -12.28 35.24 -8.19
C CYS A 700 -12.12 34.37 -9.46
N ILE A 701 -12.76 33.20 -9.48
CA ILE A 701 -12.75 32.28 -10.64
C ILE A 701 -14.14 31.72 -10.94
N MET A 702 -14.36 31.33 -12.20
CA MET A 702 -15.53 30.55 -12.60
C MET A 702 -15.35 29.06 -12.25
N PRO A 703 -16.43 28.27 -12.10
CA PRO A 703 -16.34 26.83 -11.87
C PRO A 703 -15.59 26.01 -12.94
N THR A 704 -15.38 26.58 -14.13
CA THR A 704 -14.65 25.94 -15.24
C THR A 704 -13.18 26.38 -15.32
N GLU A 705 -12.74 27.30 -14.46
CA GLU A 705 -11.40 27.88 -14.50
C GLU A 705 -10.45 27.22 -13.50
N SER A 706 -9.16 27.55 -13.65
CA SER A 706 -8.11 27.28 -12.68
C SER A 706 -7.65 28.55 -11.98
N ILE A 707 -7.08 28.38 -10.78
CA ILE A 707 -6.35 29.42 -10.05
C ILE A 707 -4.91 28.96 -9.79
N ARG A 708 -3.96 29.89 -9.89
CA ARG A 708 -2.58 29.65 -9.43
C ARG A 708 -2.39 30.27 -8.05
N ILE A 709 -1.89 29.47 -7.11
CA ILE A 709 -1.52 29.89 -5.75
C ILE A 709 -0.03 29.61 -5.60
N GLN A 710 0.76 30.63 -5.30
CA GLN A 710 2.22 30.50 -5.26
C GLN A 710 2.82 31.14 -4.01
N CYS A 711 3.96 30.61 -3.56
CA CYS A 711 4.78 31.18 -2.49
C CYS A 711 6.26 30.90 -2.74
N ASP A 712 7.11 31.67 -2.08
CA ASP A 712 8.55 31.41 -2.03
C ASP A 712 8.90 30.64 -0.74
N VAL A 713 9.74 29.62 -0.86
CA VAL A 713 10.27 28.84 0.26
C VAL A 713 11.80 28.91 0.26
N GLU A 714 12.37 29.33 1.38
CA GLU A 714 13.82 29.51 1.56
C GLU A 714 14.33 28.62 2.69
N ASN A 715 15.49 28.00 2.47
CA ASN A 715 16.22 27.32 3.54
C ASN A 715 17.11 28.33 4.28
N THR A 716 16.69 28.75 5.47
CA THR A 716 17.38 29.74 6.30
C THR A 716 18.31 29.13 7.35
N GLY A 717 18.40 27.80 7.40
CA GLY A 717 19.31 27.08 8.30
C GLY A 717 20.65 26.74 7.67
N GLU A 718 21.41 25.87 8.35
CA GLU A 718 22.81 25.56 8.01
C GLU A 718 22.97 24.26 7.20
N TYR A 719 21.91 23.46 7.10
CA TYR A 719 21.97 22.15 6.45
C TYR A 719 21.15 22.14 5.16
N LYS A 720 21.63 21.42 4.14
CA LYS A 720 20.77 20.99 3.03
C LYS A 720 19.62 20.17 3.61
N GLY A 721 18.39 20.42 3.16
CA GLY A 721 17.21 19.71 3.65
C GLY A 721 16.11 19.63 2.63
N ASP A 722 15.18 18.72 2.86
CA ASP A 722 13.93 18.63 2.12
C ASP A 722 12.80 19.27 2.95
N GLU A 723 11.92 19.98 2.26
CA GLU A 723 10.65 20.48 2.80
C GLU A 723 9.50 19.93 1.97
N VAL A 724 8.37 19.63 2.61
CA VAL A 724 7.12 19.27 1.95
C VAL A 724 6.14 20.43 2.14
N VAL A 725 6.08 21.29 1.11
CA VAL A 725 5.15 22.42 1.04
C VAL A 725 3.74 21.88 0.85
N GLN A 726 2.84 22.16 1.79
CA GLN A 726 1.47 21.66 1.77
C GLN A 726 0.49 22.82 1.57
N LEU A 727 -0.42 22.70 0.61
CA LEU A 727 -1.51 23.63 0.38
C LEU A 727 -2.83 23.00 0.83
N TYR A 728 -3.52 23.67 1.74
CA TYR A 728 -4.84 23.30 2.22
C TYR A 728 -5.87 24.31 1.73
N LEU A 729 -7.06 23.82 1.37
CA LEU A 729 -8.21 24.64 1.03
C LEU A 729 -9.33 24.42 2.04
N LYS A 730 -10.06 25.48 2.34
CA LYS A 730 -11.20 25.45 3.25
C LYS A 730 -12.35 26.24 2.64
N ASP A 731 -13.47 25.57 2.47
CA ASP A 731 -14.73 26.20 2.10
C ASP A 731 -15.36 26.80 3.36
N ILE A 732 -15.42 28.13 3.44
CA ILE A 732 -15.88 28.84 4.66
C ILE A 732 -17.37 28.57 4.91
N HIS A 733 -18.17 28.55 3.84
CA HIS A 733 -19.63 28.47 3.91
C HIS A 733 -20.18 27.64 2.75
N ALA A 734 -20.67 26.45 3.09
CA ALA A 734 -21.22 25.51 2.13
C ALA A 734 -22.64 25.08 2.48
N SER A 735 -23.34 24.58 1.47
CA SER A 735 -24.69 24.00 1.56
C SER A 735 -24.74 22.67 2.33
N MET A 736 -23.57 22.07 2.59
CA MET A 736 -23.32 20.88 3.39
C MET A 736 -22.19 21.15 4.39
N ALA A 737 -22.10 20.38 5.47
CA ALA A 737 -20.93 20.45 6.35
C ALA A 737 -19.68 19.99 5.58
N ARG A 738 -18.64 20.82 5.55
CA ARG A 738 -17.35 20.55 4.89
C ARG A 738 -16.26 20.32 5.92
N PRO A 739 -15.13 19.68 5.56
CA PRO A 739 -13.98 19.57 6.44
C PRO A 739 -13.46 20.92 6.94
N VAL A 740 -12.83 20.96 8.11
CA VAL A 740 -12.16 22.16 8.63
C VAL A 740 -11.07 22.68 7.69
N LYS A 741 -10.45 21.78 6.92
CA LYS A 741 -9.56 22.04 5.79
C LYS A 741 -9.35 20.72 5.04
N GLU A 742 -8.94 20.81 3.77
CA GLU A 742 -8.58 19.66 2.93
C GLU A 742 -7.25 19.94 2.25
N LEU A 743 -6.33 18.98 2.27
CA LEU A 743 -5.13 19.04 1.44
C LEU A 743 -5.57 19.15 -0.02
N ALA A 744 -5.08 20.17 -0.72
CA ALA A 744 -5.35 20.36 -2.14
C ALA A 744 -4.15 19.99 -3.01
N GLY A 745 -2.94 20.13 -2.50
CA GLY A 745 -1.73 19.76 -3.23
C GLY A 745 -0.51 19.89 -2.35
N PHE A 746 0.59 19.29 -2.79
CA PHE A 746 1.84 19.32 -2.05
C PHE A 746 3.05 19.22 -2.96
N LYS A 747 4.22 19.60 -2.43
CA LYS A 747 5.49 19.43 -3.11
C LYS A 747 6.64 19.20 -2.15
N ARG A 748 7.29 18.04 -2.25
CA ARG A 748 8.64 17.86 -1.72
C ARG A 748 9.64 18.64 -2.58
N ILE A 749 10.42 19.52 -1.96
CA ILE A 749 11.53 20.27 -2.57
C ILE A 749 12.79 20.10 -1.74
N THR A 750 13.93 19.98 -2.41
CA THR A 750 15.25 20.01 -1.76
C THR A 750 15.84 21.41 -1.89
N LEU A 751 16.37 21.95 -0.80
CA LEU A 751 17.01 23.26 -0.74
C LEU A 751 18.37 23.17 -0.04
N VAL A 752 19.41 23.76 -0.63
CA VAL A 752 20.69 24.03 0.08
C VAL A 752 20.57 25.31 0.94
N PRO A 753 21.45 25.54 1.93
CA PRO A 753 21.41 26.76 2.74
C PRO A 753 21.40 28.05 1.90
N GLY A 754 20.46 28.95 2.19
CA GLY A 754 20.22 30.21 1.47
C GLY A 754 19.54 30.06 0.11
N GLU A 755 19.23 28.85 -0.35
CA GLU A 755 18.46 28.64 -1.58
C GLU A 755 16.98 28.97 -1.34
N LYS A 756 16.40 29.70 -2.30
CA LYS A 756 14.98 30.04 -2.35
C LYS A 756 14.39 29.49 -3.64
N LYS A 757 13.23 28.83 -3.54
CA LYS A 757 12.45 28.34 -4.68
C LYS A 757 11.04 28.87 -4.62
N LYS A 758 10.46 29.10 -5.78
CA LYS A 758 9.04 29.42 -5.90
C LYS A 758 8.26 28.13 -6.14
N VAL A 759 7.22 27.90 -5.34
CA VAL A 759 6.30 26.77 -5.51
C VAL A 759 4.97 27.31 -6.01
N ILE A 760 4.46 26.75 -7.11
CA ILE A 760 3.24 27.20 -7.78
C ILE A 760 2.28 26.02 -7.87
N PHE A 761 1.13 26.15 -7.21
CA PHE A 761 0.01 25.21 -7.28
C PHE A 761 -0.99 25.71 -8.31
N GLU A 762 -1.33 24.87 -9.29
CA GLU A 762 -2.44 25.10 -10.22
C GLU A 762 -3.62 24.22 -9.80
N ILE A 763 -4.72 24.87 -9.40
CA ILE A 763 -5.92 24.21 -8.90
C ILE A 763 -7.05 24.46 -9.89
N LYS A 764 -7.63 23.38 -10.42
CA LYS A 764 -8.89 23.44 -11.16
C LYS A 764 -10.05 23.58 -10.16
N ALA A 765 -11.01 24.47 -10.42
CA ALA A 765 -12.16 24.65 -9.52
C ALA A 765 -12.95 23.35 -9.30
N SER A 766 -12.93 22.42 -10.25
CA SER A 766 -13.55 21.09 -10.10
C SER A 766 -12.94 20.24 -8.98
N GLN A 767 -11.73 20.53 -8.50
CA GLN A 767 -11.16 19.85 -7.34
C GLN A 767 -11.93 20.14 -6.04
N LEU A 768 -12.57 21.31 -5.95
CA LEU A 768 -13.40 21.71 -4.83
C LEU A 768 -14.81 21.09 -4.87
N ALA A 769 -15.11 20.31 -5.91
CA ALA A 769 -16.41 19.70 -6.05
C ALA A 769 -16.69 18.74 -4.89
N PHE A 770 -17.89 18.84 -4.33
CA PHE A 770 -18.42 17.92 -3.33
C PHE A 770 -19.86 17.56 -3.68
N LEU A 771 -20.36 16.46 -3.14
CA LEU A 771 -21.73 16.05 -3.42
C LEU A 771 -22.69 17.03 -2.71
N ASP A 772 -23.76 17.46 -3.38
CA ASP A 772 -24.79 18.28 -2.74
C ASP A 772 -25.88 17.42 -2.06
N ARG A 773 -26.97 18.05 -1.60
CA ARG A 773 -28.12 17.37 -0.97
C ARG A 773 -28.85 16.39 -1.89
N ARG A 774 -28.59 16.44 -3.20
CA ARG A 774 -29.17 15.58 -4.23
C ARG A 774 -28.13 14.61 -4.80
N MET A 775 -27.00 14.43 -4.12
CA MET A 775 -25.89 13.56 -4.53
C MET A 775 -25.36 13.95 -5.92
N LYS A 776 -25.24 15.25 -6.20
CA LYS A 776 -24.57 15.75 -7.42
C LYS A 776 -23.29 16.48 -7.07
N TRP A 777 -22.21 16.19 -7.79
CA TRP A 777 -20.93 16.88 -7.67
C TRP A 777 -21.08 18.35 -8.05
N LYS A 778 -20.98 19.21 -7.06
CA LYS A 778 -21.21 20.66 -7.14
C LYS A 778 -19.94 21.39 -6.77
N ILE A 779 -19.60 22.39 -7.58
CA ILE A 779 -18.63 23.43 -7.28
C ILE A 779 -19.46 24.60 -6.76
N GLU A 780 -19.42 24.86 -5.46
CA GLU A 780 -20.30 25.86 -4.85
C GLU A 780 -19.71 27.27 -4.92
N LYS A 781 -20.56 28.24 -5.23
CA LYS A 781 -20.28 29.67 -5.06
C LYS A 781 -19.94 29.93 -3.60
N GLY A 782 -18.78 30.52 -3.34
CA GLY A 782 -18.36 30.84 -1.99
C GLY A 782 -16.92 31.30 -1.91
N THR A 783 -16.54 31.72 -0.72
CA THR A 783 -15.16 32.08 -0.39
C THR A 783 -14.39 30.83 0.03
N ILE A 784 -13.24 30.63 -0.59
CA ILE A 784 -12.31 29.54 -0.31
C ILE A 784 -11.06 30.13 0.31
N GLU A 785 -10.76 29.74 1.55
CA GLU A 785 -9.48 30.03 2.20
C GLU A 785 -8.41 29.09 1.65
N ALA A 786 -7.22 29.64 1.39
CA ALA A 786 -6.03 28.91 0.97
C ALA A 786 -4.93 29.08 2.02
N GLU A 787 -4.48 27.98 2.59
CA GLU A 787 -3.47 27.92 3.65
C GLU A 787 -2.24 27.14 3.17
N ILE A 788 -1.05 27.73 3.26
CA ILE A 788 0.22 27.04 2.96
C ILE A 788 1.01 26.87 4.25
N GLY A 789 1.48 25.64 4.49
CA GLY A 789 2.22 25.29 5.70
C GLY A 789 3.19 24.13 5.54
N GLY A 790 3.94 23.88 6.62
CA GLY A 790 4.84 22.73 6.76
C GLY A 790 4.18 21.49 7.39
N SER A 791 2.94 21.64 7.89
CA SER A 791 2.01 20.60 8.36
C SER A 791 0.58 21.15 8.34
N SER A 792 -0.42 20.34 8.70
CA SER A 792 -1.83 20.78 8.79
C SER A 792 -2.09 21.85 9.85
N GLU A 793 -1.25 21.96 10.87
CA GLU A 793 -1.33 22.96 11.95
C GLU A 793 -0.19 23.99 11.94
N ASP A 794 0.89 23.72 11.20
CA ASP A 794 2.01 24.65 11.02
C ASP A 794 1.80 25.52 9.77
N ILE A 795 0.69 26.27 9.77
CA ILE A 795 0.30 27.18 8.69
C ILE A 795 1.13 28.46 8.73
N ARG A 796 1.75 28.81 7.60
CA ARG A 796 2.70 29.93 7.49
C ARG A 796 2.15 31.09 6.67
N LEU A 797 1.33 30.79 5.68
CA LEU A 797 0.73 31.77 4.79
C LEU A 797 -0.75 31.45 4.60
N SER A 798 -1.58 32.49 4.52
CA SER A 798 -3.02 32.35 4.29
C SER A 798 -3.51 33.43 3.33
N GLY A 799 -4.44 33.07 2.46
CA GLY A 799 -5.15 33.97 1.55
C GLY A 799 -6.55 33.43 1.26
N ALA A 800 -7.29 34.08 0.37
CA ALA A 800 -8.60 33.61 -0.03
C ALA A 800 -8.93 34.05 -1.47
N PHE A 801 -9.82 33.31 -2.11
CA PHE A 801 -10.44 33.66 -3.39
C PHE A 801 -11.90 33.23 -3.40
N GLU A 802 -12.66 33.69 -4.40
CA GLU A 802 -14.08 33.37 -4.54
C GLU A 802 -14.38 32.52 -5.78
N ILE A 803 -15.23 31.51 -5.62
CA ILE A 803 -15.98 30.92 -6.73
C ILE A 803 -17.21 31.81 -6.96
N VAL A 804 -17.36 32.38 -8.15
CA VAL A 804 -18.38 33.44 -8.39
C VAL A 804 -19.81 32.91 -8.58
N GLU A 805 -19.96 31.67 -9.02
CA GLU A 805 -21.26 31.01 -9.24
C GLU A 805 -21.19 29.49 -9.01
N ASN A 806 -22.35 28.84 -8.88
CA ASN A 806 -22.39 27.38 -8.75
C ASN A 806 -22.13 26.71 -10.10
N GLY A 807 -21.36 25.63 -10.09
CA GLY A 807 -21.19 24.71 -11.22
C GLY A 807 -21.46 23.27 -10.82
N TRP A 808 -21.66 22.41 -11.82
CA TRP A 808 -21.78 20.96 -11.64
C TRP A 808 -20.86 20.26 -12.62
N VAL A 809 -20.27 19.16 -12.18
CA VAL A 809 -19.31 18.36 -12.94
C VAL A 809 -19.68 16.89 -12.80
N ALA A 810 -19.33 16.04 -13.76
CA ALA A 810 -19.41 14.60 -13.54
C ALA A 810 -18.26 14.18 -12.59
N GLY A 811 -18.52 13.22 -11.70
CA GLY A 811 -17.51 12.75 -10.74
C GLY A 811 -16.21 12.30 -11.41
N ARG A 812 -16.30 11.63 -12.57
CA ARG A 812 -15.16 11.16 -13.36
C ARG A 812 -14.31 12.26 -14.01
N ASP A 813 -14.86 13.47 -14.18
CA ASP A 813 -14.22 14.60 -14.87
C ASP A 813 -13.61 15.64 -13.90
N ARG A 814 -13.79 15.43 -12.58
CA ARG A 814 -13.27 16.36 -11.57
C ARG A 814 -11.76 16.17 -11.36
N ALA A 815 -11.09 17.22 -10.90
CA ALA A 815 -9.70 17.11 -10.47
C ALA A 815 -9.61 16.54 -9.05
N PHE A 816 -8.49 15.90 -8.73
CA PHE A 816 -8.28 15.22 -7.44
C PHE A 816 -7.22 15.90 -6.57
N TYR A 817 -6.22 16.51 -7.20
CA TYR A 817 -5.10 17.19 -6.55
C TYR A 817 -4.50 18.23 -7.50
N ALA A 818 -3.82 19.23 -6.93
CA ALA A 818 -3.23 20.32 -7.68
C ALA A 818 -2.01 19.87 -8.50
N ASP A 819 -1.84 20.45 -9.69
CA ASP A 819 -0.58 20.36 -10.43
C ASP A 819 0.43 21.32 -9.81
N VAL A 820 1.68 20.88 -9.60
CA VAL A 820 2.68 21.68 -8.86
C VAL A 820 4.02 21.81 -9.58
N THR A 821 4.34 23.05 -9.94
CA THR A 821 5.64 23.44 -10.54
C THR A 821 6.53 24.14 -9.51
N VAL A 822 7.84 24.09 -9.77
CA VAL A 822 8.86 24.73 -8.92
C VAL A 822 9.82 25.48 -9.83
N GLU A 823 10.04 26.76 -9.56
CA GLU A 823 10.92 27.67 -10.30
C GLU A 823 12.13 28.09 -9.47
#